data_AF-A0AAU9QH22-F1
#
_entry.id   AF-A0AAU9QH22-F1
#
_cell.length_a   1.000
_cell.length_b   1.000
_cell.length_c   1.000
_cell.angle_alpha   90.00
_cell.angle_beta   90.00
_cell.angle_gamma   90.00
#
_symmetry.space_group_name_H-M   'P 1'
#
loop_
_entity.id
_entity.type
_entity.pdbx_description
1 polymer ?
#
loop_
_entity_poly.entity_id
_entity_poly.type
_entity_poly.pdbx_seq_one_letter_code
_entity_poly.pdbx_strand_id
1 'polypeptide(L)'
;METKSVRKPVKIAVFSLVSASLLSSHVLASSYGLSSRTDTQVRQSSSSNFDVLVPAKAKNGISYNVFSKFELSGKPLTLVNTDDTSGGVRGTGKADLIVIESNNISLKEQFSILGSPADILFITRSASGKLTCEQCSFDNIGRVTMAAAIPSYASNAKTINSIGDLTTVGGGKVTVKGLVSPGLQSLELIAENIDTSGTIDTNLRAENHPESGMIIVDRGSKVVGAGGISMFTGRLKVSYADLAMESATLSTAWSTIKGTFRAATIAVASPNNIAIDADMSTMSDALSTSQHNGKLYAPTEGIFVQSLGKYKNASHQNIHINANAKLSTDNHLSLKSLSTIRILKQGNKQAKVIGGDMTLIARNDVHQQGYVAADEVKVSANQFINNGVVESANIDVETEKSIYNSFGGKVLGKNVTLYSKSGAVINGSRTDKAVYLDEALTIGGEGYEVKKQFGIWQALKDHSAIKSANSASNVSASILADNLDIQAKRIENINPYHLEKSNSVNWDAGIRVNGIKANQVAIEAERSLKLKASAYVLNSSAIMGLNGGGEFLVNSPIFSNERYEIRFESYPYRVVEYSQDDSKKNEIGHYKSGTETKILTYSPPGRVFSFGDFQFSRGGTSEPKKVQSSKLFNEVSYFQAFKDARFFNSTIKSIGLEIGTDTENTDFEGMTSCLNYRRCNREYVTTRTEAETLLSFEGNVFGVNGEVATESDLVIDNINSLETDKKNIILNIVNNYISKNKTKIDEHPNNIIVRYLNSIYSTFTYEYRLSNVEVVSDVVKGEVLVYVAYTSKPSNWPKGHLWSDDYKDFTKWQYSKPYKFEVNWKEKYDEEQGDKELGSTGYTLTQIEEAAKTYLQVTSFNKASTNNRYGKLLYSYIDLDTVDVFKEPDSDTITIRYVQRDKFLVTYYKRFEYEEKQYPTKKVNLAQLIKYLPVDYLGSNLTATVNGSNLRAAISNYLRTIPTTVDYPKNPYRGMGWDVKKFDRTTYRSHKVIGNNVEIEYTRIVRTYGCINYGGCGWANRAIYEKTKLTKSQLSHYL
;
A
#
# COMPACT_ATOMS: atom_id res chain seq x y z
N MET A 1 58.32 -7.21 12.36
CA MET A 1 58.53 -5.77 12.62
C MET A 1 57.80 -5.45 13.91
N GLU A 2 58.43 -5.75 15.03
CA GLU A 2 59.31 -4.86 15.82
C GLU A 2 58.53 -3.96 16.80
N THR A 3 58.37 -4.51 17.99
CA THR A 3 58.68 -3.94 19.32
C THR A 3 58.48 -2.45 19.62
N LYS A 4 57.63 -2.24 20.64
CA LYS A 4 57.57 -1.12 21.61
C LYS A 4 58.96 -0.74 22.19
N SER A 5 59.16 0.54 22.53
CA SER A 5 59.30 1.05 23.92
C SER A 5 60.10 2.37 24.03
N VAL A 6 59.91 3.04 25.20
CA VAL A 6 60.69 4.12 25.87
C VAL A 6 60.56 5.54 25.29
N ARG A 7 60.19 6.62 26.00
CA ARG A 7 60.55 7.08 27.37
C ARG A 7 59.50 7.98 28.05
N LYS A 8 59.58 7.94 29.39
CA LYS A 8 58.88 8.71 30.43
C LYS A 8 59.12 10.24 30.38
N PRO A 9 58.24 11.02 31.06
CA PRO A 9 58.33 12.47 31.18
C PRO A 9 59.26 12.90 32.33
N VAL A 10 59.91 14.06 32.19
CA VAL A 10 60.56 14.77 33.30
C VAL A 10 60.05 16.21 33.33
N LYS A 11 59.55 16.59 34.51
CA LYS A 11 59.16 17.93 34.96
C LYS A 11 60.32 18.92 34.80
N ILE A 12 60.00 20.19 34.60
CA ILE A 12 60.36 21.29 35.52
C ILE A 12 59.48 22.49 35.18
N ALA A 13 58.87 23.03 36.23
CA ALA A 13 58.06 24.24 36.23
C ALA A 13 58.92 25.48 35.91
N VAL A 14 58.28 26.59 35.56
CA VAL A 14 58.23 27.80 36.42
C VAL A 14 57.63 28.99 35.65
N PHE A 15 56.89 29.80 36.42
CA PHE A 15 56.32 31.13 36.16
C PHE A 15 54.96 31.24 35.46
N SER A 16 53.93 31.07 36.30
CA SER A 16 52.72 31.88 36.26
C SER A 16 53.05 33.37 36.35
N LEU A 17 52.46 34.21 35.50
CA LEU A 17 51.99 35.54 35.85
C LEU A 17 51.17 36.16 34.70
N VAL A 18 49.94 36.52 35.05
CA VAL A 18 49.07 37.55 34.44
C VAL A 18 48.41 37.22 33.09
N SER A 19 47.17 36.73 33.19
CA SER A 19 46.00 37.36 32.54
C SER A 19 44.72 36.99 33.30
N ALA A 20 44.65 37.47 34.54
CA ALA A 20 43.39 37.62 35.25
C ALA A 20 42.70 38.90 34.75
N SER A 21 41.96 38.79 33.65
CA SER A 21 40.95 39.78 33.27
C SER A 21 39.58 39.29 33.73
N LEU A 22 39.22 39.70 34.96
CA LEU A 22 37.89 40.09 35.41
C LEU A 22 36.69 39.55 34.58
N LEU A 23 36.28 38.33 34.88
CA LEU A 23 34.86 38.01 35.02
C LEU A 23 34.62 37.76 36.50
N SER A 24 34.42 38.85 37.24
CA SER A 24 33.79 38.79 38.54
C SER A 24 32.36 38.29 38.32
N SER A 25 32.16 36.97 38.36
CA SER A 25 30.87 36.42 38.75
C SER A 25 30.62 36.94 40.16
N HIS A 26 29.87 38.03 40.28
CA HIS A 26 29.29 38.42 41.56
C HIS A 26 28.51 37.21 42.06
N VAL A 27 29.06 36.48 43.03
CA VAL A 27 28.32 35.49 43.80
C VAL A 27 27.26 36.31 44.52
N LEU A 28 26.02 36.29 44.00
CA LEU A 28 24.90 36.97 44.64
C LEU A 28 24.70 36.29 46.00
N ALA A 29 24.92 37.04 47.08
CA ALA A 29 24.60 36.58 48.42
C ALA A 29 23.07 36.38 48.56
N SER A 30 22.66 35.44 49.41
CA SER A 30 21.26 35.23 49.79
C SER A 30 20.61 36.53 50.26
N SER A 31 19.34 36.72 49.91
CA SER A 31 18.59 37.96 50.13
C SER A 31 17.17 37.66 50.61
N TYR A 32 16.87 38.01 51.87
CA TYR A 32 15.57 37.80 52.51
C TYR A 32 14.91 39.12 52.88
N GLY A 33 13.79 39.44 52.25
CA GLY A 33 12.95 40.59 52.58
C GLY A 33 11.81 40.15 53.49
N LEU A 34 11.89 40.43 54.79
CA LEU A 34 10.87 40.03 55.77
C LEU A 34 9.61 40.91 55.66
N SER A 35 8.43 40.30 55.77
CA SER A 35 7.16 41.03 55.89
C SER A 35 6.82 41.32 57.34
N SER A 36 6.22 42.48 57.62
CA SER A 36 5.61 42.80 58.92
C SER A 36 4.43 41.91 59.31
N ARG A 37 4.03 40.99 58.42
CA ARG A 37 2.93 40.03 58.64
C ARG A 37 3.33 38.83 59.50
N THR A 38 4.61 38.57 59.72
CA THR A 38 5.10 37.35 60.41
C THR A 38 6.32 37.62 61.28
N ASP A 39 6.44 36.93 62.41
CA ASP A 39 7.56 37.06 63.35
C ASP A 39 8.79 36.20 62.97
N THR A 40 8.96 35.95 61.66
CA THR A 40 10.06 35.13 61.10
C THR A 40 11.39 35.84 61.27
N GLN A 41 12.46 35.12 61.62
CA GLN A 41 13.82 35.66 61.72
C GLN A 41 14.76 34.92 60.78
N VAL A 42 15.64 35.66 60.11
CA VAL A 42 16.76 35.08 59.35
C VAL A 42 18.06 35.65 59.90
N ARG A 43 19.00 34.76 60.24
CA ARG A 43 20.33 35.10 60.74
C ARG A 43 21.35 34.78 59.66
N GLN A 44 21.99 35.83 59.16
CA GLN A 44 23.04 35.73 58.15
C GLN A 44 24.37 36.20 58.75
N SER A 45 25.46 35.47 58.50
CA SER A 45 26.81 35.89 58.88
C SER A 45 27.77 35.64 57.71
N SER A 46 28.63 36.61 57.44
CA SER A 46 29.67 36.48 56.41
C SER A 46 30.65 35.35 56.75
N SER A 47 30.91 35.10 58.03
CA SER A 47 31.82 34.05 58.52
C SER A 47 31.18 32.65 58.66
N SER A 48 29.85 32.53 58.55
CA SER A 48 29.16 31.23 58.61
C SER A 48 29.17 30.54 57.26
N ASN A 49 29.16 29.21 57.23
CA ASN A 49 29.02 28.43 56.00
C ASN A 49 27.55 28.23 55.57
N PHE A 50 26.59 28.60 56.42
CA PHE A 50 25.16 28.48 56.18
C PHE A 50 24.38 29.63 56.83
N ASP A 51 23.19 29.92 56.31
CA ASP A 51 22.24 30.84 56.92
C ASP A 51 21.25 30.09 57.82
N VAL A 52 20.67 30.76 58.81
CA VAL A 52 19.67 30.16 59.72
C VAL A 52 18.33 30.87 59.60
N LEU A 53 17.26 30.11 59.36
CA LEU A 53 15.88 30.58 59.42
C LEU A 53 15.20 30.07 60.70
N VAL A 54 14.72 30.99 61.52
CA VAL A 54 13.82 30.68 62.64
C VAL A 54 12.41 31.02 62.21
N PRO A 55 11.54 30.03 61.99
CA PRO A 55 10.22 30.25 61.42
C PRO A 55 9.28 30.89 62.44
N ALA A 56 8.16 31.48 62.00
CA ALA A 56 7.11 31.99 62.87
C ALA A 56 6.47 30.86 63.69
N LYS A 57 5.92 31.18 64.87
CA LYS A 57 5.30 30.20 65.76
C LYS A 57 4.19 29.42 65.08
N ALA A 58 4.26 28.10 65.20
CA ALA A 58 3.28 27.20 64.63
C ALA A 58 1.91 27.38 65.31
N LYS A 59 0.85 27.44 64.51
CA LYS A 59 -0.55 27.40 64.96
C LYS A 59 -1.24 26.22 64.29
N ASN A 60 -1.82 25.33 65.10
CA ASN A 60 -2.40 24.06 64.62
C ASN A 60 -1.43 23.27 63.72
N GLY A 61 -0.15 23.21 64.09
CA GLY A 61 0.90 22.54 63.32
C GLY A 61 1.42 23.32 62.10
N ILE A 62 0.89 24.50 61.79
CA ILE A 62 1.32 25.29 60.62
C ILE A 62 2.13 26.52 61.04
N SER A 63 3.37 26.61 60.57
CA SER A 63 4.17 27.84 60.61
C SER A 63 3.99 28.63 59.31
N TYR A 64 3.52 29.86 59.41
CA TYR A 64 3.23 30.72 58.25
C TYR A 64 4.19 31.91 58.19
N ASN A 65 5.02 31.96 57.15
CA ASN A 65 6.13 32.89 56.99
C ASN A 65 5.97 33.67 55.68
N VAL A 66 5.96 35.01 55.74
CA VAL A 66 5.71 35.86 54.58
C VAL A 66 6.92 36.74 54.32
N PHE A 67 7.36 36.75 53.06
CA PHE A 67 8.50 37.51 52.59
C PHE A 67 8.13 38.41 51.42
N SER A 68 8.64 39.64 51.39
CA SER A 68 8.64 40.46 50.17
C SER A 68 9.60 39.88 49.12
N LYS A 69 10.63 39.14 49.56
CA LYS A 69 11.64 38.49 48.71
C LYS A 69 12.29 37.31 49.44
N PHE A 70 12.46 36.17 48.79
CA PHE A 70 13.12 34.98 49.34
C PHE A 70 14.13 34.41 48.33
N GLU A 71 15.40 34.80 48.43
CA GLU A 71 16.47 34.32 47.55
C GLU A 71 17.54 33.58 48.36
N LEU A 72 17.64 32.27 48.14
CA LEU A 72 18.67 31.39 48.68
C LEU A 72 19.75 31.17 47.61
N SER A 73 20.94 31.72 47.84
CA SER A 73 22.10 31.58 46.94
C SER A 73 23.43 31.72 47.68
N GLY A 74 24.45 30.98 47.23
CA GLY A 74 25.84 31.10 47.68
C GLY A 74 26.16 30.38 48.99
N LYS A 75 25.18 30.11 49.86
CA LYS A 75 25.30 29.29 51.07
C LYS A 75 24.01 28.50 51.32
N PRO A 76 24.07 27.28 51.89
CA PRO A 76 22.90 26.54 52.37
C PRO A 76 22.09 27.29 53.42
N LEU A 77 20.80 26.96 53.54
CA LEU A 77 19.90 27.46 54.57
C LEU A 77 19.47 26.32 55.51
N THR A 78 19.57 26.55 56.82
CA THR A 78 19.08 25.64 57.85
C THR A 78 17.91 26.28 58.60
N LEU A 79 16.75 25.64 58.55
CA LEU A 79 15.55 26.04 59.27
C LEU A 79 15.50 25.31 60.63
N VAL A 80 15.28 26.04 61.72
CA VAL A 80 15.17 25.45 63.07
C VAL A 80 13.71 25.07 63.38
N ASN A 81 13.40 23.78 63.44
CA ASN A 81 12.09 23.22 63.78
C ASN A 81 12.18 22.33 65.04
N THR A 82 12.39 22.97 66.18
CA THR A 82 12.56 22.28 67.48
C THR A 82 11.54 22.77 68.49
N ASP A 83 11.28 21.95 69.50
CA ASP A 83 10.56 22.38 70.69
C ASP A 83 11.36 23.45 71.44
N ASP A 84 10.65 24.29 72.20
CA ASP A 84 11.09 25.58 72.79
C ASP A 84 12.25 25.48 73.83
N THR A 85 12.96 24.36 73.94
CA THR A 85 13.69 23.97 75.17
C THR A 85 15.17 23.59 75.06
N SER A 86 15.93 23.90 73.99
CA SER A 86 17.40 23.71 74.05
C SER A 86 18.26 24.69 73.24
N GLY A 87 19.28 25.27 73.89
CA GLY A 87 20.48 25.81 73.22
C GLY A 87 20.56 27.33 72.99
N GLY A 88 19.70 28.17 73.56
CA GLY A 88 19.82 29.65 73.43
C GLY A 88 19.32 30.25 72.12
N VAL A 89 18.85 29.43 71.17
CA VAL A 89 17.97 29.84 70.07
C VAL A 89 16.54 29.49 70.50
N ARG A 90 15.68 30.49 70.71
CA ARG A 90 14.25 30.23 70.95
C ARG A 90 13.65 29.62 69.69
N GLY A 91 13.36 28.31 69.72
CA GLY A 91 12.44 27.69 68.76
C GLY A 91 11.07 28.36 68.86
N THR A 92 10.21 28.23 67.86
CA THR A 92 8.86 28.82 67.90
C THR A 92 7.77 27.77 68.07
N GLY A 93 8.15 26.55 68.47
CA GLY A 93 7.30 25.36 68.57
C GLY A 93 7.36 24.52 67.29
N LYS A 94 7.31 23.19 67.43
CA LYS A 94 7.32 22.25 66.31
C LYS A 94 6.16 22.52 65.34
N ALA A 95 6.49 22.69 64.06
CA ALA A 95 5.55 22.73 62.96
C ALA A 95 5.56 21.40 62.19
N ASP A 96 4.38 20.94 61.77
CA ASP A 96 4.20 19.83 60.82
C ASP A 96 4.24 20.35 59.37
N LEU A 97 3.86 21.62 59.16
CA LEU A 97 3.90 22.32 57.87
C LEU A 97 4.49 23.71 58.02
N ILE A 98 5.40 24.06 57.10
CA ILE A 98 6.03 25.36 57.01
C ILE A 98 5.68 26.00 55.67
N VAL A 99 5.03 27.16 55.71
CA VAL A 99 4.65 27.92 54.52
C VAL A 99 5.60 29.10 54.34
N ILE A 100 6.20 29.20 53.17
CA ILE A 100 7.02 30.33 52.71
C ILE A 100 6.24 31.04 51.58
N GLU A 101 5.59 32.16 51.90
CA GLU A 101 4.84 32.97 50.93
C GLU A 101 5.70 34.15 50.44
N SER A 102 5.96 34.23 49.13
CA SER A 102 6.58 35.39 48.49
C SER A 102 6.26 35.46 47.00
N ASN A 103 6.26 36.67 46.43
CA ASN A 103 6.16 36.86 44.98
C ASN A 103 7.50 36.67 44.26
N ASN A 104 8.62 36.57 44.98
CA ASN A 104 9.94 36.31 44.39
C ASN A 104 10.69 35.29 45.25
N ILE A 105 10.63 34.02 44.84
CA ILE A 105 11.31 32.87 45.45
C ILE A 105 12.37 32.33 44.46
N SER A 106 13.63 32.30 44.89
CA SER A 106 14.73 31.69 44.14
C SER A 106 15.57 30.80 45.05
N LEU A 107 15.77 29.55 44.67
CA LEU A 107 16.48 28.53 45.43
C LEU A 107 17.64 27.99 44.59
N LYS A 108 18.89 28.21 45.03
CA LYS A 108 20.10 27.77 44.30
C LYS A 108 21.07 26.92 45.13
N GLU A 109 20.69 26.58 46.36
CA GLU A 109 21.52 25.85 47.33
C GLU A 109 20.65 24.84 48.09
N GLN A 110 21.26 24.11 49.03
CA GLN A 110 20.57 23.18 49.93
C GLN A 110 19.71 23.92 50.97
N PHE A 111 18.50 23.42 51.17
CA PHE A 111 17.60 23.79 52.26
C PHE A 111 17.45 22.58 53.20
N SER A 112 17.75 22.77 54.48
CA SER A 112 17.70 21.72 55.50
C SER A 112 16.80 22.10 56.67
N ILE A 113 16.13 21.13 57.28
CA ILE A 113 15.45 21.32 58.58
C ILE A 113 16.30 20.71 59.69
N LEU A 114 16.68 21.51 60.67
CA LEU A 114 17.25 21.07 61.94
C LEU A 114 16.11 20.83 62.94
N GLY A 115 15.94 19.59 63.38
CA GLY A 115 14.89 19.19 64.32
C GLY A 115 13.91 18.20 63.71
N SER A 116 12.63 18.30 64.09
CA SER A 116 11.60 17.41 63.53
C SER A 116 11.40 17.66 62.04
N PRO A 117 11.31 16.61 61.20
CA PRO A 117 10.93 16.76 59.79
C PRO A 117 9.56 17.44 59.69
N ALA A 118 9.39 18.27 58.66
CA ALA A 118 8.13 18.94 58.35
C ALA A 118 7.91 18.98 56.84
N ASP A 119 6.68 19.26 56.43
CA ASP A 119 6.33 19.61 55.06
C ASP A 119 6.65 21.08 54.79
N ILE A 120 6.98 21.43 53.54
CA ILE A 120 7.23 22.81 53.14
C ILE A 120 6.36 23.18 51.92
N LEU A 121 5.68 24.32 52.01
CA LEU A 121 4.97 24.94 50.90
C LEU A 121 5.61 26.29 50.54
N PHE A 122 6.27 26.35 49.38
CA PHE A 122 6.66 27.60 48.73
C PHE A 122 5.50 28.08 47.86
N ILE A 123 4.97 29.27 48.13
CA ILE A 123 3.81 29.79 47.40
C ILE A 123 3.99 31.23 46.92
N THR A 124 3.69 31.45 45.65
CA THR A 124 3.52 32.78 45.04
C THR A 124 2.06 32.97 44.60
N ARG A 125 1.46 34.09 45.00
CA ARG A 125 0.08 34.47 44.60
C ARG A 125 0.03 35.36 43.36
N SER A 126 1.20 35.78 42.84
CA SER A 126 1.27 36.74 41.74
C SER A 126 1.43 36.05 40.38
N ALA A 127 0.71 36.57 39.39
CA ALA A 127 0.86 36.23 37.97
C ALA A 127 2.29 36.50 37.44
N SER A 128 2.93 37.57 37.94
CA SER A 128 4.31 37.93 37.63
C SER A 128 5.33 37.37 38.65
N GLY A 129 4.85 36.58 39.60
CA GLY A 129 5.69 36.03 40.64
C GLY A 129 6.70 35.03 40.09
N LYS A 130 7.90 35.03 40.65
CA LYS A 130 8.97 34.10 40.28
C LYS A 130 9.08 33.04 41.37
N LEU A 131 8.93 31.76 41.02
CA LEU A 131 9.29 30.63 41.87
C LEU A 131 10.26 29.76 41.08
N THR A 132 11.53 29.77 41.49
CA THR A 132 12.64 29.12 40.79
C THR A 132 13.45 28.24 41.73
N CYS A 133 13.74 27.00 41.31
CA CYS A 133 14.78 26.16 41.88
C CYS A 133 15.79 25.86 40.76
N GLU A 134 17.05 26.20 40.97
CA GLU A 134 18.14 25.92 40.05
C GLU A 134 19.25 25.19 40.81
N GLN A 135 19.42 23.89 40.60
CA GLN A 135 20.36 23.04 41.36
C GLN A 135 20.10 23.05 42.88
N CYS A 136 18.84 23.15 43.31
CA CYS A 136 18.50 23.12 44.73
C CYS A 136 18.41 21.69 45.27
N SER A 137 18.51 21.54 46.58
CA SER A 137 18.31 20.27 47.29
C SER A 137 17.60 20.49 48.62
N PHE A 138 16.89 19.47 49.08
CA PHE A 138 16.12 19.47 50.31
C PHE A 138 16.58 18.32 51.20
N ASP A 139 16.81 18.62 52.48
CA ASP A 139 17.25 17.64 53.48
C ASP A 139 16.39 17.71 54.73
N ASN A 140 16.08 16.53 55.28
CA ASN A 140 15.17 16.33 56.42
C ASN A 140 13.77 16.97 56.24
N ILE A 141 13.23 16.89 55.02
CA ILE A 141 11.91 17.42 54.64
C ILE A 141 11.04 16.28 54.13
N GLY A 142 9.80 16.18 54.62
CA GLY A 142 8.87 15.15 54.18
C GLY A 142 8.39 15.42 52.76
N ARG A 143 7.71 16.56 52.57
CA ARG A 143 7.10 16.97 51.32
C ARG A 143 7.49 18.40 50.96
N VAL A 144 7.74 18.65 49.68
CA VAL A 144 8.00 19.98 49.13
C VAL A 144 6.94 20.32 48.08
N THR A 145 6.17 21.37 48.32
CA THR A 145 5.22 21.92 47.35
C THR A 145 5.71 23.27 46.85
N MET A 146 5.81 23.42 45.54
CA MET A 146 6.10 24.68 44.86
C MET A 146 4.85 25.11 44.08
N ALA A 147 4.17 26.15 44.57
CA ALA A 147 2.87 26.57 44.06
C ALA A 147 2.88 28.03 43.56
N ALA A 148 2.46 28.24 42.32
CA ALA A 148 2.02 29.54 41.81
C ALA A 148 0.48 29.58 41.81
N ALA A 149 -0.10 29.74 43.00
CA ALA A 149 -1.52 29.57 43.26
C ALA A 149 -2.03 30.56 44.33
N ILE A 150 -3.33 30.86 44.25
CA ILE A 150 -4.09 31.53 45.30
C ILE A 150 -4.65 30.43 46.24
N PRO A 151 -4.20 30.38 47.50
CA PRO A 151 -4.75 29.47 48.50
C PRO A 151 -6.09 30.00 49.05
N SER A 152 -6.83 29.14 49.76
CA SER A 152 -8.17 29.48 50.27
C SER A 152 -8.19 30.50 51.41
N TYR A 153 -7.04 30.70 52.09
CA TYR A 153 -6.92 31.70 53.15
C TYR A 153 -6.63 33.12 52.61
N ALA A 154 -7.13 34.12 53.34
CA ALA A 154 -7.04 35.53 52.95
C ALA A 154 -5.59 36.02 52.78
N SER A 155 -5.35 36.89 51.80
CA SER A 155 -4.03 37.43 51.46
C SER A 155 -3.42 38.36 52.52
N ASN A 156 -4.20 38.81 53.50
CA ASN A 156 -3.76 39.63 54.63
C ASN A 156 -3.62 38.84 55.94
N ALA A 157 -3.80 37.51 55.92
CA ALA A 157 -3.68 36.67 57.11
C ALA A 157 -2.29 36.82 57.75
N LYS A 158 -2.25 36.86 59.09
CA LYS A 158 -1.01 36.80 59.90
C LYS A 158 -0.71 35.38 60.41
N THR A 159 -1.75 34.57 60.60
CA THR A 159 -1.69 33.15 60.95
C THR A 159 -2.75 32.40 60.16
N ILE A 160 -2.55 31.12 59.89
CA ILE A 160 -3.51 30.28 59.17
C ILE A 160 -3.80 29.00 59.95
N ASN A 161 -5.01 28.46 59.81
CA ASN A 161 -5.43 27.20 60.43
C ASN A 161 -5.42 26.03 59.43
N SER A 162 -5.45 26.32 58.12
CA SER A 162 -5.39 25.36 57.03
C SER A 162 -4.98 26.05 55.72
N ILE A 163 -4.45 25.29 54.76
CA ILE A 163 -4.15 25.79 53.39
C ILE A 163 -5.42 25.83 52.54
N GLY A 164 -6.26 24.78 52.66
CA GLY A 164 -7.44 24.56 51.81
C GLY A 164 -7.05 24.26 50.37
N ASP A 165 -7.85 24.76 49.43
CA ASP A 165 -7.61 24.58 48.01
C ASP A 165 -6.62 25.61 47.46
N LEU A 166 -5.79 25.17 46.52
CA LEU A 166 -4.87 25.97 45.73
C LEU A 166 -5.43 26.17 44.32
N THR A 167 -5.76 27.42 43.98
CA THR A 167 -6.21 27.79 42.62
C THR A 167 -5.06 28.41 41.85
N THR A 168 -4.60 27.79 40.76
CA THR A 168 -3.48 28.29 39.96
C THR A 168 -3.73 29.72 39.46
N VAL A 169 -2.71 30.57 39.50
CA VAL A 169 -2.81 31.95 39.03
C VAL A 169 -2.52 32.03 37.53
N GLY A 170 -3.34 32.79 36.80
CA GLY A 170 -3.09 33.11 35.39
C GLY A 170 -1.72 33.77 35.17
N GLY A 171 -0.89 33.25 34.28
CA GLY A 171 0.51 33.63 34.04
C GLY A 171 1.51 33.04 35.03
N GLY A 172 1.05 32.50 36.17
CA GLY A 172 1.91 31.99 37.24
C GLY A 172 2.85 30.88 36.75
N LYS A 173 4.13 30.95 37.16
CA LYS A 173 5.17 30.05 36.70
C LYS A 173 5.98 29.44 37.86
N VAL A 174 6.19 28.13 37.79
CA VAL A 174 7.17 27.39 38.59
C VAL A 174 8.28 26.89 37.67
N THR A 175 9.54 27.14 38.02
CA THR A 175 10.69 26.72 37.23
C THR A 175 11.61 25.84 38.08
N VAL A 176 11.92 24.63 37.62
CA VAL A 176 12.82 23.69 38.29
C VAL A 176 13.89 23.22 37.31
N LYS A 177 15.15 23.65 37.53
CA LYS A 177 16.30 23.34 36.68
C LYS A 177 17.36 22.60 37.48
N GLY A 178 17.19 21.30 37.60
CA GLY A 178 18.01 20.47 38.49
C GLY A 178 17.53 20.55 39.95
N LEU A 179 17.14 19.41 40.50
CA LEU A 179 16.76 19.22 41.90
C LEU A 179 17.14 17.80 42.30
N VAL A 180 18.02 17.65 43.27
CA VAL A 180 18.41 16.32 43.77
C VAL A 180 18.16 16.29 45.27
N SER A 181 17.18 15.51 45.71
CA SER A 181 16.74 15.45 47.12
C SER A 181 16.42 14.01 47.50
N PRO A 182 17.46 13.19 47.71
CA PRO A 182 17.31 11.77 48.05
C PRO A 182 16.47 11.60 49.31
N GLY A 183 15.44 10.75 49.25
CA GLY A 183 14.57 10.46 50.41
C GLY A 183 13.42 11.45 50.62
N LEU A 184 13.28 12.47 49.78
CA LEU A 184 12.10 13.33 49.75
C LEU A 184 10.87 12.48 49.41
N GLN A 185 9.82 12.52 50.22
CA GLN A 185 8.63 11.67 50.04
C GLN A 185 7.71 12.19 48.93
N SER A 186 7.61 13.51 48.76
CA SER A 186 6.78 14.12 47.70
C SER A 186 7.36 15.45 47.23
N LEU A 187 7.48 15.61 45.92
CA LEU A 187 7.72 16.88 45.23
C LEU A 187 6.49 17.24 44.42
N GLU A 188 5.86 18.36 44.75
CA GLU A 188 4.63 18.84 44.09
C GLU A 188 4.87 20.17 43.40
N LEU A 189 4.62 20.22 42.10
CA LEU A 189 4.70 21.45 41.30
C LEU A 189 3.28 21.83 40.86
N ILE A 190 2.79 23.00 41.29
CA ILE A 190 1.41 23.44 41.04
C ILE A 190 1.43 24.85 40.44
N ALA A 191 1.18 25.00 39.14
CA ALA A 191 1.19 26.30 38.47
C ALA A 191 0.44 26.27 37.14
N GLU A 192 0.06 27.42 36.59
CA GLU A 192 -0.41 27.41 35.19
C GLU A 192 0.73 26.97 34.26
N ASN A 193 1.94 27.49 34.47
CA ASN A 193 3.12 27.15 33.67
C ASN A 193 4.18 26.47 34.54
N ILE A 194 4.62 25.27 34.14
CA ILE A 194 5.74 24.55 34.75
C ILE A 194 6.86 24.45 33.72
N ASP A 195 8.06 24.86 34.10
CA ASP A 195 9.26 24.82 33.25
C ASP A 195 10.34 23.99 33.94
N THR A 196 10.56 22.79 33.41
CA THR A 196 11.49 21.80 33.98
C THR A 196 12.69 21.58 33.06
N SER A 197 13.87 21.36 33.64
CA SER A 197 15.06 20.91 32.91
C SER A 197 16.10 20.33 33.87
N GLY A 198 17.16 19.72 33.32
CA GLY A 198 18.17 19.03 34.13
C GLY A 198 17.63 17.77 34.81
N THR A 199 18.34 17.28 35.82
CA THR A 199 17.97 16.08 36.59
C THR A 199 17.12 16.44 37.80
N ILE A 200 15.95 15.84 37.94
CA ILE A 200 15.07 15.92 39.09
C ILE A 200 14.99 14.51 39.70
N ASP A 201 15.65 14.30 40.84
CA ASP A 201 15.88 12.98 41.45
C ASP A 201 15.53 12.98 42.94
N THR A 202 14.62 12.08 43.35
CA THR A 202 14.25 11.84 44.75
C THR A 202 14.76 10.50 45.28
N ASN A 203 15.37 9.67 44.42
CA ASN A 203 15.78 8.32 44.77
C ASN A 203 16.95 8.33 45.76
N LEU A 204 16.93 7.34 46.63
CA LEU A 204 18.03 7.02 47.53
C LEU A 204 19.06 6.13 46.80
N ARG A 205 20.29 6.13 47.30
CA ARG A 205 21.37 5.25 46.85
C ARG A 205 21.71 4.26 47.95
N ALA A 206 22.02 3.02 47.57
CA ALA A 206 22.31 1.97 48.53
C ALA A 206 23.39 0.99 48.05
N GLU A 207 23.91 0.20 48.98
CA GLU A 207 24.74 -0.97 48.72
C GLU A 207 24.16 -2.20 49.41
N ASN A 208 24.46 -3.38 48.88
CA ASN A 208 24.11 -4.63 49.55
C ASN A 208 24.95 -4.78 50.83
N HIS A 209 24.27 -5.02 51.96
CA HIS A 209 24.94 -5.35 53.20
C HIS A 209 25.51 -6.78 53.11
N PRO A 210 26.77 -7.04 53.56
CA PRO A 210 27.38 -8.39 53.50
C PRO A 210 26.57 -9.48 54.20
N GLU A 211 25.83 -9.12 55.25
CA GLU A 211 24.97 -10.03 56.03
C GLU A 211 23.50 -10.08 55.55
N SER A 212 23.20 -9.61 54.33
CA SER A 212 21.84 -9.42 53.76
C SER A 212 21.20 -8.06 54.07
N GLY A 213 20.30 -7.62 53.18
CA GLY A 213 19.67 -6.30 53.20
C GLY A 213 20.43 -5.24 52.40
N MET A 214 19.94 -4.00 52.44
CA MET A 214 20.58 -2.83 51.81
C MET A 214 20.88 -1.76 52.84
N ILE A 215 22.01 -1.07 52.66
CA ILE A 215 22.41 0.10 53.46
C ILE A 215 22.32 1.33 52.57
N ILE A 216 21.61 2.36 53.01
CA ILE A 216 21.57 3.64 52.31
C ILE A 216 22.94 4.33 52.43
N VAL A 217 23.53 4.68 51.29
CA VAL A 217 24.82 5.37 51.17
C VAL A 217 24.82 6.28 49.94
N ASP A 218 25.29 7.52 50.06
CA ASP A 218 25.16 8.56 49.03
C ASP A 218 25.71 8.21 47.64
N ARG A 219 26.68 7.29 47.57
CA ARG A 219 27.34 6.86 46.34
C ARG A 219 27.15 5.37 46.05
N GLY A 220 26.10 4.78 46.59
CA GLY A 220 25.78 3.37 46.39
C GLY A 220 25.45 3.02 44.95
N SER A 221 25.83 1.80 44.56
CA SER A 221 25.58 1.22 43.24
C SER A 221 24.11 0.87 42.98
N LYS A 222 23.31 0.72 44.04
CA LYS A 222 21.88 0.38 43.98
C LYS A 222 21.00 1.62 44.03
N VAL A 223 19.89 1.59 43.29
CA VAL A 223 18.85 2.62 43.30
C VAL A 223 17.71 2.17 44.19
N VAL A 224 17.41 2.94 45.22
CA VAL A 224 16.21 2.72 46.04
C VAL A 224 15.20 3.79 45.67
N GLY A 225 14.12 3.37 45.01
CA GLY A 225 13.00 4.21 44.63
C GLY A 225 12.39 4.87 45.86
N ALA A 226 12.42 6.19 45.90
CA ALA A 226 11.89 6.96 47.03
C ALA A 226 11.03 8.12 46.53
N GLY A 227 9.92 8.33 47.22
CA GLY A 227 8.99 9.44 47.00
C GLY A 227 8.33 9.53 45.62
N GLY A 228 7.53 10.57 45.45
CA GLY A 228 6.81 10.86 44.21
C GLY A 228 7.02 12.27 43.71
N ILE A 229 6.98 12.46 42.39
CA ILE A 229 6.98 13.77 41.73
C ILE A 229 5.61 13.97 41.09
N SER A 230 4.86 14.97 41.54
CA SER A 230 3.54 15.31 41.02
C SER A 230 3.54 16.70 40.38
N MET A 231 3.09 16.78 39.14
CA MET A 231 3.03 18.02 38.36
C MET A 231 1.59 18.32 37.97
N PHE A 232 1.04 19.41 38.52
CA PHE A 232 -0.29 19.93 38.21
C PHE A 232 -0.12 21.24 37.43
N THR A 233 -0.27 21.17 36.10
CA THR A 233 -0.05 22.29 35.18
C THR A 233 -1.34 22.75 34.51
N GLY A 234 -1.48 24.05 34.25
CA GLY A 234 -2.65 24.66 33.61
C GLY A 234 -3.59 25.36 34.61
N ARG A 235 -4.77 25.75 34.14
CA ARG A 235 -5.75 26.46 34.98
C ARG A 235 -6.60 25.48 35.78
N LEU A 236 -6.23 25.27 37.03
CA LEU A 236 -6.82 24.24 37.90
C LEU A 236 -6.93 24.68 39.36
N LYS A 237 -7.75 23.93 40.10
CA LYS A 237 -7.95 24.05 41.54
C LYS A 237 -7.71 22.68 42.18
N VAL A 238 -6.77 22.61 43.12
CA VAL A 238 -6.33 21.36 43.78
C VAL A 238 -6.40 21.52 45.29
N SER A 239 -6.97 20.54 45.99
CA SER A 239 -6.92 20.45 47.44
C SER A 239 -5.50 20.16 47.91
N TYR A 240 -4.94 20.98 48.82
CA TYR A 240 -3.57 20.77 49.32
C TYR A 240 -3.43 19.51 50.19
N ALA A 241 -4.50 19.07 50.83
CA ALA A 241 -4.44 18.00 51.83
C ALA A 241 -4.23 16.62 51.20
N ASP A 242 -4.88 16.36 50.07
CA ASP A 242 -4.94 15.06 49.39
C ASP A 242 -4.59 15.13 47.89
N LEU A 243 -4.27 16.33 47.39
CA LEU A 243 -3.99 16.61 45.98
C LEU A 243 -5.17 16.29 45.04
N ALA A 244 -6.39 16.24 45.59
CA ALA A 244 -7.59 16.02 44.80
C ALA A 244 -7.87 17.20 43.85
N MET A 245 -8.29 16.88 42.63
CA MET A 245 -8.63 17.88 41.61
C MET A 245 -10.07 18.36 41.80
N GLU A 246 -10.24 19.60 42.25
CA GLU A 246 -11.57 20.20 42.49
C GLU A 246 -12.20 20.74 41.21
N SER A 247 -11.40 21.42 40.37
CA SER A 247 -11.86 21.92 39.08
C SER A 247 -10.70 22.18 38.13
N ALA A 248 -10.98 22.15 36.82
CA ALA A 248 -9.99 22.45 35.79
C ALA A 248 -10.65 23.15 34.59
N THR A 249 -9.95 24.11 33.99
CA THR A 249 -10.40 24.86 32.81
C THR A 249 -9.60 24.41 31.60
N LEU A 250 -10.29 23.77 30.65
CA LEU A 250 -9.71 23.22 29.42
C LEU A 250 -9.10 24.32 28.54
N SER A 251 -7.93 24.03 27.95
CA SER A 251 -7.23 24.92 27.02
C SER A 251 -6.45 24.10 25.99
N THR A 252 -6.34 24.61 24.76
CA THR A 252 -5.55 23.98 23.69
C THR A 252 -4.06 24.32 23.76
N ALA A 253 -3.63 25.08 24.77
CA ALA A 253 -2.22 25.32 25.04
C ALA A 253 -1.45 24.01 25.29
N TRP A 254 -0.14 24.04 25.11
CA TRP A 254 0.74 22.89 25.38
C TRP A 254 1.53 23.10 26.66
N SER A 255 1.40 22.17 27.60
CA SER A 255 2.29 22.02 28.75
C SER A 255 3.39 21.03 28.36
N THR A 256 4.61 21.54 28.21
CA THR A 256 5.77 20.71 27.80
C THR A 256 6.64 20.41 29.01
N ILE A 257 6.83 19.13 29.31
CA ILE A 257 7.69 18.65 30.40
C ILE A 257 9.04 18.24 29.82
N LYS A 258 10.14 18.76 30.36
CA LYS A 258 11.52 18.51 29.86
C LYS A 258 12.46 18.12 31.00
N GLY A 259 13.56 17.47 30.66
CA GLY A 259 14.61 17.06 31.60
C GLY A 259 14.63 15.57 31.87
N THR A 260 15.17 15.18 33.02
CA THR A 260 15.32 13.79 33.45
C THR A 260 14.73 13.63 34.83
N PHE A 261 13.74 12.75 34.98
CA PHE A 261 13.01 12.52 36.22
C PHE A 261 13.30 11.12 36.74
N ARG A 262 13.65 11.02 38.02
CA ARG A 262 13.93 9.79 38.75
C ARG A 262 13.23 9.85 40.12
N ALA A 263 12.25 8.98 40.33
CA ALA A 263 11.47 8.88 41.56
C ALA A 263 10.79 7.51 41.61
N ALA A 264 10.19 7.10 42.73
CA ALA A 264 9.35 5.90 42.72
C ALA A 264 8.05 6.16 41.93
N THR A 265 7.45 7.34 42.05
CA THR A 265 6.22 7.70 41.31
C THR A 265 6.40 9.00 40.53
N ILE A 266 5.92 9.07 39.29
CA ILE A 266 5.87 10.32 38.51
C ILE A 266 4.44 10.52 37.99
N ALA A 267 3.79 11.62 38.39
CA ALA A 267 2.44 11.96 38.00
C ALA A 267 2.37 13.33 37.31
N VAL A 268 1.68 13.41 36.17
CA VAL A 268 1.43 14.65 35.43
C VAL A 268 -0.05 14.78 35.13
N ALA A 269 -0.65 15.86 35.58
CA ALA A 269 -2.06 16.15 35.39
C ALA A 269 -2.26 17.56 34.83
N SER A 270 -3.05 17.70 33.76
CA SER A 270 -3.20 18.96 33.05
C SER A 270 -4.53 19.08 32.29
N PRO A 271 -5.23 20.23 32.32
CA PRO A 271 -6.33 20.52 31.41
C PRO A 271 -5.88 21.05 30.04
N ASN A 272 -4.56 21.23 29.85
CA ASN A 272 -3.91 21.59 28.60
C ASN A 272 -3.42 20.33 27.86
N ASN A 273 -3.05 20.46 26.58
CA ASN A 273 -2.28 19.42 25.87
C ASN A 273 -0.96 19.13 26.63
N ILE A 274 -0.52 17.88 26.65
CA ILE A 274 0.71 17.46 27.35
C ILE A 274 1.74 16.96 26.33
N ALA A 275 2.92 17.57 26.32
CA ALA A 275 4.09 17.06 25.60
C ALA A 275 5.15 16.57 26.59
N ILE A 276 5.50 15.29 26.52
CA ILE A 276 6.53 14.66 27.33
C ILE A 276 7.82 14.59 26.51
N ASP A 277 8.65 15.62 26.67
CA ASP A 277 9.99 15.75 26.09
C ASP A 277 11.07 15.42 27.14
N ALA A 278 10.72 14.56 28.10
CA ALA A 278 11.55 14.22 29.25
C ALA A 278 11.82 12.71 29.33
N ASP A 279 13.02 12.36 29.82
CA ASP A 279 13.33 10.98 30.22
C ASP A 279 12.77 10.76 31.63
N MET A 280 11.71 9.97 31.75
CA MET A 280 11.08 9.63 33.03
C MET A 280 11.35 8.17 33.35
N SER A 281 11.91 7.90 34.52
CA SER A 281 12.19 6.53 34.98
C SER A 281 11.81 6.35 36.43
N THR A 282 11.02 5.32 36.71
CA THR A 282 10.70 4.87 38.07
C THR A 282 11.36 3.55 38.47
N MET A 283 12.06 2.92 37.51
CA MET A 283 12.80 1.67 37.74
C MET A 283 13.77 1.79 38.92
N SER A 284 13.77 0.78 39.80
CA SER A 284 14.61 0.76 41.00
C SER A 284 14.94 -0.66 41.45
N ASP A 285 16.06 -0.84 42.17
CA ASP A 285 16.42 -2.14 42.76
C ASP A 285 15.53 -2.48 43.98
N ALA A 286 14.95 -1.47 44.63
CA ALA A 286 14.04 -1.60 45.76
C ALA A 286 13.24 -0.32 46.01
N LEU A 287 12.13 -0.44 46.76
CA LEU A 287 11.32 0.72 47.17
C LEU A 287 11.55 1.05 48.64
N SER A 288 11.70 2.34 48.95
CA SER A 288 11.75 2.85 50.32
C SER A 288 10.34 3.12 50.83
N THR A 289 10.01 2.54 51.98
CA THR A 289 8.87 2.98 52.78
C THR A 289 9.33 3.99 53.82
N SER A 290 8.44 4.89 54.22
CA SER A 290 8.73 5.90 55.26
C SER A 290 7.49 6.16 56.10
N GLN A 291 7.63 6.82 57.24
CA GLN A 291 6.50 7.25 58.05
C GLN A 291 6.27 8.75 57.86
N HIS A 292 5.04 9.15 57.57
CA HIS A 292 4.61 10.54 57.44
C HIS A 292 3.41 10.79 58.35
N ASN A 293 3.51 11.74 59.28
CA ASN A 293 2.44 12.05 60.24
C ASN A 293 1.84 10.82 60.95
N GLY A 294 2.71 9.89 61.35
CA GLY A 294 2.32 8.64 62.01
C GLY A 294 1.79 7.54 61.09
N LYS A 295 1.59 7.80 59.79
CA LYS A 295 1.12 6.82 58.80
C LYS A 295 2.28 6.26 57.98
N LEU A 296 2.20 4.98 57.62
CA LEU A 296 3.14 4.36 56.68
C LEU A 296 2.87 4.89 55.27
N TYR A 297 3.89 5.43 54.63
CA TYR A 297 3.93 5.81 53.23
C TYR A 297 4.77 4.79 52.46
N ALA A 298 4.13 4.10 51.52
CA ALA A 298 4.77 3.22 50.57
C ALA A 298 4.46 3.74 49.16
N PRO A 299 5.45 4.23 48.40
CA PRO A 299 5.19 4.72 47.05
C PRO A 299 4.80 3.57 46.14
N THR A 300 3.79 3.79 45.30
CA THR A 300 3.45 2.86 44.22
C THR A 300 4.30 3.22 43.01
N GLU A 301 5.15 2.29 42.57
CA GLU A 301 5.99 2.55 41.42
C GLU A 301 5.13 2.81 40.16
N GLY A 302 5.41 3.87 39.42
CA GLY A 302 4.77 4.08 38.12
C GLY A 302 4.75 5.50 37.57
N ILE A 303 4.43 5.60 36.28
CA ILE A 303 4.31 6.85 35.55
C ILE A 303 2.85 7.05 35.14
N PHE A 304 2.25 8.15 35.58
CA PHE A 304 0.83 8.44 35.37
C PHE A 304 0.67 9.81 34.70
N VAL A 305 0.17 9.83 33.47
CA VAL A 305 -0.07 11.08 32.73
C VAL A 305 -1.53 11.15 32.32
N GLN A 306 -2.22 12.20 32.78
CA GLN A 306 -3.66 12.33 32.57
C GLN A 306 -4.06 13.75 32.19
N SER A 307 -4.86 13.84 31.13
CA SER A 307 -5.60 15.07 30.83
C SER A 307 -6.82 15.23 31.74
N LEU A 308 -7.07 16.45 32.20
CA LEU A 308 -8.13 16.81 33.15
C LEU A 308 -9.24 17.61 32.48
N GLY A 309 -10.49 17.35 32.87
CA GLY A 309 -11.62 18.22 32.53
C GLY A 309 -12.94 17.48 32.37
N LYS A 310 -14.05 18.20 32.58
CA LYS A 310 -15.42 17.73 32.33
C LYS A 310 -15.95 18.38 31.05
N TYR A 311 -16.70 17.62 30.27
CA TYR A 311 -17.24 18.07 28.98
C TYR A 311 -18.23 19.22 29.16
N LYS A 312 -17.91 20.38 28.59
CA LYS A 312 -18.91 21.45 28.38
C LYS A 312 -19.38 21.52 26.93
N ASN A 313 -18.46 21.45 25.94
CA ASN A 313 -18.74 21.54 24.49
C ASN A 313 -17.79 20.67 23.63
N ALA A 314 -18.16 20.38 22.38
CA ALA A 314 -17.38 19.54 21.46
C ALA A 314 -15.98 20.10 21.09
N SER A 315 -15.81 21.42 21.04
CA SER A 315 -14.52 22.07 20.73
C SER A 315 -13.44 21.88 21.82
N HIS A 316 -13.83 21.51 23.05
CA HIS A 316 -12.91 21.22 24.14
C HIS A 316 -12.55 19.72 24.25
N GLN A 317 -12.83 18.93 23.21
CA GLN A 317 -12.52 17.49 23.12
C GLN A 317 -11.13 17.20 22.49
N ASN A 318 -10.26 18.21 22.39
CA ASN A 318 -8.97 18.11 21.69
C ASN A 318 -7.77 18.30 22.63
N ILE A 319 -7.77 17.62 23.77
CA ILE A 319 -6.62 17.58 24.69
C ILE A 319 -5.83 16.30 24.45
N HIS A 320 -4.68 16.42 23.80
CA HIS A 320 -3.80 15.34 23.37
C HIS A 320 -2.64 15.12 24.37
N ILE A 321 -2.11 13.91 24.35
CA ILE A 321 -0.84 13.56 25.01
C ILE A 321 0.16 13.10 23.94
N ASN A 322 1.32 13.76 23.88
CA ASN A 322 2.42 13.36 23.02
C ASN A 322 3.60 12.89 23.88
N ALA A 323 4.04 11.65 23.69
CA ALA A 323 5.27 11.12 24.26
C ALA A 323 6.37 11.11 23.19
N ASN A 324 7.40 11.93 23.39
CA ASN A 324 8.51 12.12 22.44
C ASN A 324 9.83 11.50 22.92
N ALA A 325 9.91 11.14 24.20
CA ALA A 325 11.12 10.72 24.88
C ALA A 325 10.96 9.33 25.53
N LYS A 326 11.90 8.96 26.41
CA LYS A 326 11.95 7.66 27.08
C LYS A 326 11.07 7.67 28.34
N LEU A 327 10.18 6.68 28.46
CA LEU A 327 9.40 6.41 29.67
C LEU A 327 9.74 5.00 30.15
N SER A 328 10.11 4.83 31.41
CA SER A 328 10.55 3.53 31.95
C SER A 328 10.05 3.27 33.36
N THR A 329 9.45 2.11 33.58
CA THR A 329 8.88 1.68 34.87
C THR A 329 8.92 0.17 34.96
N ASP A 330 9.15 -0.38 36.15
CA ASP A 330 9.08 -1.82 36.42
C ASP A 330 7.66 -2.26 36.79
N ASN A 331 6.77 -1.31 37.13
CA ASN A 331 5.41 -1.62 37.57
C ASN A 331 4.34 -1.15 36.57
N HIS A 332 3.94 0.12 36.58
CA HIS A 332 2.81 0.58 35.75
C HIS A 332 3.06 1.92 35.03
N LEU A 333 2.65 2.00 33.77
CA LEU A 333 2.58 3.20 32.95
C LEU A 333 1.15 3.43 32.45
N SER A 334 0.57 4.59 32.79
CA SER A 334 -0.78 4.96 32.35
C SER A 334 -0.79 6.31 31.64
N LEU A 335 -1.23 6.33 30.38
CA LEU A 335 -1.52 7.55 29.63
C LEU A 335 -3.02 7.65 29.36
N LYS A 336 -3.67 8.70 29.85
CA LYS A 336 -5.13 8.92 29.73
C LYS A 336 -5.43 10.28 29.10
N SER A 337 -5.95 10.27 27.88
CA SER A 337 -6.22 11.47 27.08
C SER A 337 -7.72 11.63 26.79
N LEU A 338 -8.22 12.86 26.92
CA LEU A 338 -9.56 13.27 26.47
C LEU A 338 -9.68 13.35 24.94
N SER A 339 -8.59 13.15 24.20
CA SER A 339 -8.54 13.15 22.75
C SER A 339 -7.61 12.04 22.25
N THR A 340 -6.38 12.36 21.81
CA THR A 340 -5.46 11.45 21.13
C THR A 340 -4.20 11.25 21.96
N ILE A 341 -3.70 10.01 22.01
CA ILE A 341 -2.35 9.70 22.51
C ILE A 341 -1.43 9.44 21.32
N ARG A 342 -0.22 10.04 21.34
CA ARG A 342 0.81 9.81 20.32
C ARG A 342 2.12 9.40 20.96
N ILE A 343 2.62 8.22 20.61
CA ILE A 343 3.97 7.75 20.93
C ILE A 343 4.80 7.94 19.67
N LEU A 344 5.61 9.01 19.65
CA LEU A 344 6.13 9.56 18.40
C LEU A 344 7.52 9.01 18.02
N LYS A 345 7.79 9.03 16.72
CA LYS A 345 9.12 8.86 16.14
C LYS A 345 9.51 10.19 15.46
N GLN A 346 10.52 10.87 15.99
CA GLN A 346 11.02 12.14 15.46
C GLN A 346 12.44 11.98 14.89
N GLY A 347 12.55 11.92 13.56
CA GLY A 347 13.82 11.70 12.87
C GLY A 347 14.46 10.38 13.29
N ASN A 348 15.70 10.44 13.79
CA ASN A 348 16.41 9.27 14.34
C ASN A 348 16.07 8.98 15.81
N LYS A 349 15.26 9.82 16.47
CA LYS A 349 14.83 9.62 17.86
C LYS A 349 13.47 8.91 17.88
N GLN A 350 13.43 7.74 18.49
CA GLN A 350 12.22 6.97 18.70
C GLN A 350 11.83 7.07 20.17
N ALA A 351 10.59 7.50 20.47
CA ALA A 351 10.08 7.39 21.83
C ALA A 351 10.15 5.92 22.26
N LYS A 352 10.80 5.66 23.40
CA LYS A 352 10.98 4.31 23.93
C LYS A 352 10.19 4.19 25.23
N VAL A 353 9.18 3.35 25.21
CA VAL A 353 8.34 3.07 26.36
C VAL A 353 8.66 1.66 26.83
N ILE A 354 9.14 1.55 28.07
CA ILE A 354 9.47 0.29 28.74
C ILE A 354 8.63 0.24 30.02
N GLY A 355 7.85 -0.82 30.22
CA GLY A 355 6.95 -0.93 31.36
C GLY A 355 6.78 -2.36 31.85
N GLY A 356 6.36 -2.56 33.11
CA GLY A 356 5.63 -3.78 33.48
C GLY A 356 4.28 -3.79 32.77
N ASP A 357 3.30 -3.10 33.33
CA ASP A 357 1.98 -2.91 32.74
C ASP A 357 1.86 -1.55 32.05
N MET A 358 1.29 -1.51 30.85
CA MET A 358 1.04 -0.30 30.10
C MET A 358 -0.44 -0.15 29.76
N THR A 359 -1.04 0.98 30.13
CA THR A 359 -2.44 1.31 29.82
C THR A 359 -2.54 2.62 29.04
N LEU A 360 -3.12 2.55 27.84
CA LEU A 360 -3.43 3.68 26.98
C LEU A 360 -4.94 3.84 26.85
N ILE A 361 -5.48 4.95 27.33
CA ILE A 361 -6.90 5.26 27.18
C ILE A 361 -7.03 6.60 26.47
N ALA A 362 -7.55 6.58 25.25
CA ALA A 362 -7.79 7.76 24.43
C ALA A 362 -9.25 7.81 24.02
N ARG A 363 -9.86 8.99 24.03
CA ARG A 363 -11.23 9.14 23.50
C ARG A 363 -11.29 9.00 21.99
N ASN A 364 -10.31 9.59 21.30
CA ASN A 364 -10.16 9.52 19.85
C ASN A 364 -9.11 8.44 19.56
N ASP A 365 -7.94 8.80 19.07
CA ASP A 365 -7.05 7.81 18.48
C ASP A 365 -5.80 7.57 19.34
N VAL A 366 -5.21 6.39 19.19
CA VAL A 366 -3.87 6.09 19.67
C VAL A 366 -2.98 5.90 18.46
N HIS A 367 -1.98 6.77 18.30
CA HIS A 367 -0.93 6.61 17.29
C HIS A 367 0.34 6.08 17.94
N GLN A 368 0.66 4.83 17.64
CA GLN A 368 1.91 4.20 18.04
C GLN A 368 2.87 4.27 16.84
N GLN A 369 3.92 5.09 16.95
CA GLN A 369 4.99 5.19 15.95
C GLN A 369 6.37 4.87 16.55
N GLY A 370 6.45 4.85 17.89
CA GLY A 370 7.67 4.60 18.66
C GLY A 370 7.96 3.12 18.88
N TYR A 371 8.68 2.81 19.95
CA TYR A 371 8.95 1.45 20.42
C TYR A 371 8.33 1.27 21.80
N VAL A 372 7.48 0.26 21.94
CA VAL A 372 6.84 -0.14 23.20
C VAL A 372 7.28 -1.57 23.51
N ALA A 373 7.87 -1.77 24.69
CA ALA A 373 8.14 -3.09 25.25
C ALA A 373 7.57 -3.13 26.67
N ALA A 374 6.61 -4.02 26.93
CA ALA A 374 6.02 -4.15 28.26
C ALA A 374 5.59 -5.60 28.58
N ASP A 375 5.38 -5.95 29.84
CA ASP A 375 4.83 -7.26 30.22
C ASP A 375 3.36 -7.39 29.79
N GLU A 376 2.59 -6.30 29.94
CA GLU A 376 1.21 -6.20 29.46
C GLU A 376 0.96 -4.83 28.78
N VAL A 377 0.25 -4.84 27.64
CA VAL A 377 -0.19 -3.64 26.93
C VAL A 377 -1.70 -3.66 26.76
N LYS A 378 -2.39 -2.70 27.38
CA LYS A 378 -3.83 -2.47 27.26
C LYS A 378 -4.11 -1.16 26.55
N VAL A 379 -4.91 -1.20 25.49
CA VAL A 379 -5.30 -0.02 24.71
C VAL A 379 -6.81 0.05 24.58
N SER A 380 -7.38 1.21 24.91
CA SER A 380 -8.79 1.53 24.66
C SER A 380 -8.89 2.87 23.92
N ALA A 381 -9.45 2.84 22.72
CA ALA A 381 -9.52 4.02 21.84
C ALA A 381 -10.71 4.00 20.86
N ASN A 382 -10.99 5.11 20.19
CA ASN A 382 -11.85 5.10 19.00
C ASN A 382 -11.14 4.42 17.81
N GLN A 383 -9.85 4.71 17.57
CA GLN A 383 -9.00 3.99 16.61
C GLN A 383 -7.60 3.74 17.18
N PHE A 384 -6.97 2.66 16.75
CA PHE A 384 -5.57 2.35 17.04
C PHE A 384 -4.79 2.29 15.74
N ILE A 385 -3.71 3.07 15.64
CA ILE A 385 -2.86 3.15 14.44
C ILE A 385 -1.42 2.87 14.85
N ASN A 386 -0.92 1.69 14.50
CA ASN A 386 0.44 1.25 14.74
C ASN A 386 1.28 1.29 13.46
N ASN A 387 2.27 2.17 13.47
CA ASN A 387 3.35 2.25 12.48
C ASN A 387 4.74 2.03 13.10
N GLY A 388 4.78 1.70 14.39
CA GLY A 388 6.00 1.41 15.15
C GLY A 388 6.07 -0.05 15.57
N VAL A 389 6.62 -0.29 16.76
CA VAL A 389 6.75 -1.65 17.32
C VAL A 389 6.08 -1.71 18.68
N VAL A 390 5.22 -2.70 18.87
CA VAL A 390 4.63 -3.09 20.15
C VAL A 390 5.02 -4.53 20.45
N GLU A 391 5.76 -4.73 21.53
CA GLU A 391 6.27 -6.02 21.97
C GLU A 391 5.83 -6.27 23.41
N SER A 392 5.10 -7.36 23.66
CA SER A 392 4.63 -7.66 25.02
C SER A 392 4.21 -9.11 25.20
N ALA A 393 4.25 -9.63 26.44
CA ALA A 393 3.69 -10.95 26.70
C ALA A 393 2.18 -10.97 26.45
N ASN A 394 1.45 -9.90 26.83
CA ASN A 394 0.01 -9.79 26.61
C ASN A 394 -0.34 -8.45 25.97
N ILE A 395 -0.98 -8.47 24.80
CA ILE A 395 -1.44 -7.26 24.10
C ILE A 395 -2.96 -7.35 23.97
N ASP A 396 -3.67 -6.39 24.53
CA ASP A 396 -5.12 -6.24 24.43
C ASP A 396 -5.47 -4.86 23.88
N VAL A 397 -6.01 -4.83 22.66
CA VAL A 397 -6.40 -3.60 21.98
C VAL A 397 -7.90 -3.65 21.70
N GLU A 398 -8.64 -2.78 22.36
CA GLU A 398 -10.07 -2.60 22.17
C GLU A 398 -10.36 -1.22 21.54
N THR A 399 -11.07 -1.23 20.41
CA THR A 399 -11.47 -0.01 19.71
C THR A 399 -12.92 0.02 19.27
N GLU A 400 -13.52 1.22 19.23
CA GLU A 400 -14.87 1.41 18.68
C GLU A 400 -14.88 1.27 17.14
N LYS A 401 -13.88 1.87 16.46
CA LYS A 401 -13.65 1.77 15.01
C LYS A 401 -12.41 0.90 14.74
N SER A 402 -11.69 1.18 13.65
CA SER A 402 -10.67 0.29 13.11
C SER A 402 -9.33 0.33 13.85
N ILE A 403 -8.64 -0.81 13.77
CA ILE A 403 -7.26 -1.06 14.20
C ILE A 403 -6.41 -1.18 12.94
N TYR A 404 -5.38 -0.35 12.81
CA TYR A 404 -4.44 -0.33 11.70
C TYR A 404 -3.05 -0.73 12.18
N ASN A 405 -2.48 -1.77 11.59
CA ASN A 405 -1.07 -2.11 11.71
C ASN A 405 -0.43 -1.98 10.32
N SER A 406 0.25 -0.87 10.06
CA SER A 406 0.62 -0.46 8.71
C SER A 406 2.00 0.22 8.68
N PHE A 407 2.57 0.39 7.49
CA PHE A 407 3.72 1.26 7.25
C PHE A 407 4.96 1.07 8.16
N GLY A 408 5.29 -0.17 8.49
CA GLY A 408 6.34 -0.55 9.43
C GLY A 408 5.85 -1.12 10.75
N GLY A 409 4.52 -1.12 10.97
CA GLY A 409 3.86 -1.63 12.16
C GLY A 409 4.21 -3.08 12.48
N LYS A 410 4.64 -3.33 13.72
CA LYS A 410 4.87 -4.68 14.26
C LYS A 410 4.15 -4.84 15.59
N VAL A 411 3.41 -5.94 15.71
CA VAL A 411 2.78 -6.40 16.95
C VAL A 411 3.37 -7.79 17.24
N LEU A 412 4.09 -7.90 18.34
CA LEU A 412 4.80 -9.11 18.76
C LEU A 412 4.37 -9.47 20.17
N GLY A 413 3.78 -10.65 20.38
CA GLY A 413 3.45 -11.03 21.75
C GLY A 413 3.01 -12.47 21.97
N LYS A 414 3.00 -12.92 23.22
CA LYS A 414 2.56 -14.30 23.51
C LYS A 414 1.05 -14.43 23.34
N ASN A 415 0.28 -13.55 23.95
CA ASN A 415 -1.17 -13.49 23.78
C ASN A 415 -1.53 -12.12 23.19
N VAL A 416 -2.18 -12.11 22.02
CA VAL A 416 -2.58 -10.88 21.34
C VAL A 416 -4.07 -10.94 21.06
N THR A 417 -4.81 -9.98 21.59
CA THR A 417 -6.24 -9.77 21.36
C THR A 417 -6.44 -8.42 20.67
N LEU A 418 -7.04 -8.45 19.48
CA LEU A 418 -7.40 -7.24 18.73
C LEU A 418 -8.92 -7.22 18.52
N TYR A 419 -9.60 -6.34 19.24
CA TYR A 419 -11.04 -6.21 19.19
C TYR A 419 -11.47 -4.84 18.64
N SER A 420 -12.09 -4.84 17.47
CA SER A 420 -12.71 -3.66 16.86
C SER A 420 -14.23 -3.86 16.79
N LYS A 421 -14.97 -3.08 17.55
CA LYS A 421 -16.43 -3.25 17.70
C LYS A 421 -17.22 -3.02 16.42
N SER A 422 -16.92 -1.97 15.66
CA SER A 422 -17.63 -1.61 14.42
C SER A 422 -16.75 -1.46 13.18
N GLY A 423 -15.43 -1.34 13.38
CA GLY A 423 -14.44 -1.14 12.31
C GLY A 423 -13.77 -2.43 11.83
N ALA A 424 -12.65 -2.26 11.13
CA ALA A 424 -11.82 -3.34 10.61
C ALA A 424 -10.52 -3.49 11.42
N VAL A 425 -9.94 -4.69 11.41
CA VAL A 425 -8.52 -4.90 11.77
C VAL A 425 -7.76 -5.08 10.47
N ILE A 426 -6.87 -4.14 10.15
CA ILE A 426 -6.14 -4.07 8.89
C ILE A 426 -4.64 -4.20 9.17
N ASN A 427 -4.04 -5.30 8.73
CA ASN A 427 -2.61 -5.52 8.70
C ASN A 427 -2.06 -5.29 7.29
N GLY A 428 -1.01 -4.47 7.18
CA GLY A 428 -0.48 -4.00 5.90
C GLY A 428 -1.21 -2.75 5.44
N SER A 429 -1.41 -2.60 4.13
CA SER A 429 -2.13 -1.47 3.57
C SER A 429 -2.77 -1.82 2.23
N ARG A 430 -3.92 -1.20 1.94
CA ARG A 430 -4.62 -1.38 0.65
C ARG A 430 -3.86 -0.82 -0.55
N THR A 431 -2.85 0.02 -0.31
CA THR A 431 -2.09 0.73 -1.34
C THR A 431 -0.71 1.06 -0.79
N ASP A 432 0.23 1.33 -1.69
CA ASP A 432 1.56 1.86 -1.37
C ASP A 432 1.54 3.35 -0.90
N LYS A 433 0.36 3.96 -0.77
CA LYS A 433 0.17 5.33 -0.30
C LYS A 433 -0.15 5.37 1.20
N ALA A 434 0.30 6.42 1.87
CA ALA A 434 0.10 6.64 3.31
C ALA A 434 -1.34 7.11 3.62
N VAL A 435 -2.32 6.23 3.42
CA VAL A 435 -3.75 6.48 3.61
C VAL A 435 -4.42 5.33 4.38
N TYR A 436 -5.41 5.68 5.20
CA TYR A 436 -6.23 4.73 5.98
C TYR A 436 -7.66 4.78 5.45
N LEU A 437 -8.19 3.63 5.01
CA LEU A 437 -9.50 3.53 4.35
C LEU A 437 -10.41 2.57 5.12
N ASP A 438 -11.52 3.10 5.64
CA ASP A 438 -12.51 2.34 6.44
C ASP A 438 -13.67 1.77 5.59
N GLU A 439 -13.73 2.11 4.30
CA GLU A 439 -14.79 1.66 3.40
C GLU A 439 -14.69 0.15 3.14
N ALA A 440 -15.81 -0.56 3.02
CA ALA A 440 -15.79 -1.99 2.77
C ALA A 440 -15.34 -2.28 1.34
N LEU A 441 -14.48 -3.29 1.16
CA LEU A 441 -14.17 -3.83 -0.17
C LEU A 441 -15.29 -4.77 -0.60
N THR A 442 -15.58 -4.78 -1.90
CA THR A 442 -16.46 -5.78 -2.50
C THR A 442 -15.65 -7.06 -2.71
N ILE A 443 -15.88 -8.07 -1.88
CA ILE A 443 -15.17 -9.35 -1.89
C ILE A 443 -16.15 -10.46 -2.32
N GLY A 444 -15.74 -11.30 -3.28
CA GLY A 444 -16.51 -12.48 -3.72
C GLY A 444 -17.79 -12.13 -4.49
N GLY A 445 -17.69 -11.96 -5.82
CA GLY A 445 -18.86 -11.81 -6.69
C GLY A 445 -19.73 -13.07 -6.72
N GLU A 446 -21.05 -12.91 -6.86
CA GLU A 446 -21.98 -14.05 -6.98
C GLU A 446 -21.86 -14.78 -8.34
N GLY A 447 -21.25 -14.14 -9.34
CA GLY A 447 -21.01 -14.72 -10.67
C GLY A 447 -19.56 -15.10 -10.88
N TYR A 448 -19.35 -16.30 -11.45
CA TYR A 448 -18.10 -16.75 -12.06
C TYR A 448 -17.77 -15.95 -13.34
N GLU A 449 -17.76 -14.62 -13.26
CA GLU A 449 -17.27 -13.81 -14.36
C GLU A 449 -15.75 -13.98 -14.41
N VAL A 450 -15.32 -14.89 -15.29
CA VAL A 450 -13.92 -15.05 -15.68
C VAL A 450 -13.45 -13.75 -16.31
N LYS A 451 -12.81 -12.89 -15.50
CA LYS A 451 -12.22 -11.62 -15.94
C LYS A 451 -10.75 -11.86 -16.26
N LYS A 452 -10.21 -11.12 -17.23
CA LYS A 452 -8.76 -11.11 -17.54
C LYS A 452 -7.90 -10.40 -16.47
N GLN A 453 -8.52 -10.03 -15.35
CA GLN A 453 -7.96 -9.18 -14.31
C GLN A 453 -8.61 -9.52 -12.97
N PHE A 454 -7.78 -9.83 -11.97
CA PHE A 454 -8.18 -10.19 -10.60
C PHE A 454 -7.44 -9.33 -9.56
N GLY A 455 -7.96 -9.38 -8.34
CA GLY A 455 -7.40 -8.74 -7.16
C GLY A 455 -8.04 -7.40 -6.80
N ILE A 456 -7.83 -7.01 -5.54
CA ILE A 456 -8.50 -5.87 -4.92
C ILE A 456 -8.10 -4.51 -5.50
N TRP A 457 -6.96 -4.41 -6.20
CA TRP A 457 -6.49 -3.15 -6.78
C TRP A 457 -7.52 -2.49 -7.71
N GLN A 458 -8.37 -3.28 -8.38
CA GLN A 458 -9.39 -2.76 -9.29
C GLN A 458 -10.44 -1.90 -8.60
N ALA A 459 -10.80 -2.26 -7.36
CA ALA A 459 -11.73 -1.46 -6.56
C ALA A 459 -11.08 -0.18 -6.02
N LEU A 460 -9.74 -0.09 -6.04
CA LEU A 460 -8.97 0.96 -5.38
C LEU A 460 -8.40 2.01 -6.34
N LYS A 461 -8.03 1.63 -7.57
CA LYS A 461 -7.30 2.48 -8.53
C LYS A 461 -7.93 3.86 -8.77
N ASP A 462 -9.25 3.96 -8.67
CA ASP A 462 -9.99 5.20 -8.92
C ASP A 462 -10.37 5.99 -7.67
N HIS A 463 -10.01 5.50 -6.48
CA HIS A 463 -10.34 6.13 -5.22
C HIS A 463 -9.60 7.46 -5.04
N SER A 464 -10.36 8.55 -4.84
CA SER A 464 -9.82 9.91 -4.78
C SER A 464 -8.78 10.13 -3.66
N ALA A 465 -9.03 9.57 -2.48
CA ALA A 465 -8.12 9.63 -1.33
C ALA A 465 -6.74 9.00 -1.60
N ILE A 466 -6.65 8.02 -2.51
CA ILE A 466 -5.38 7.40 -2.91
C ILE A 466 -4.62 8.33 -3.86
N LYS A 467 -5.34 8.97 -4.80
CA LYS A 467 -4.75 9.89 -5.80
C LYS A 467 -4.10 11.12 -5.17
N SER A 468 -4.59 11.58 -4.01
CA SER A 468 -4.03 12.73 -3.28
C SER A 468 -2.95 12.37 -2.24
N ALA A 469 -2.76 11.08 -1.94
CA ALA A 469 -1.86 10.63 -0.88
C ALA A 469 -0.42 10.46 -1.36
N ASN A 470 0.54 10.72 -0.46
CA ASN A 470 1.96 10.50 -0.71
C ASN A 470 2.31 9.01 -0.67
N SER A 471 3.31 8.60 -1.45
CA SER A 471 3.88 7.24 -1.34
C SER A 471 4.48 7.02 0.04
N ALA A 472 4.17 5.88 0.64
CA ALA A 472 4.78 5.44 1.88
C ALA A 472 6.20 4.90 1.61
N SER A 473 7.13 5.20 2.49
CA SER A 473 8.52 4.71 2.38
C SER A 473 8.68 3.24 2.78
N ASN A 474 7.73 2.72 3.56
CA ASN A 474 7.65 1.33 3.99
C ASN A 474 6.18 0.92 4.04
N VAL A 475 5.85 -0.28 3.57
CA VAL A 475 4.49 -0.86 3.60
C VAL A 475 4.46 -2.20 4.36
N SER A 476 5.57 -2.61 4.96
CA SER A 476 5.65 -3.84 5.77
C SER A 476 4.73 -3.77 6.98
N ALA A 477 4.15 -4.89 7.39
CA ALA A 477 3.39 -4.99 8.61
C ALA A 477 3.36 -6.43 9.13
N SER A 478 3.60 -6.65 10.42
CA SER A 478 3.58 -8.01 10.99
C SER A 478 2.82 -8.07 12.29
N ILE A 479 1.94 -9.06 12.42
CA ILE A 479 1.34 -9.48 13.70
C ILE A 479 1.80 -10.91 13.94
N LEU A 480 2.65 -11.11 14.96
CA LEU A 480 3.22 -12.41 15.30
C LEU A 480 2.90 -12.73 16.76
N ALA A 481 2.28 -13.89 17.02
CA ALA A 481 1.95 -14.28 18.39
C ALA A 481 2.00 -15.79 18.69
N ASP A 482 2.00 -16.20 19.96
CA ASP A 482 1.72 -17.61 20.27
C ASP A 482 0.20 -17.88 20.11
N ASN A 483 -0.62 -17.03 20.73
CA ASN A 483 -2.07 -17.06 20.66
C ASN A 483 -2.59 -15.71 20.16
N LEU A 484 -3.23 -15.71 19.00
CA LEU A 484 -3.81 -14.53 18.36
C LEU A 484 -5.34 -14.68 18.28
N ASP A 485 -6.06 -13.71 18.83
CA ASP A 485 -7.51 -13.57 18.70
C ASP A 485 -7.84 -12.20 18.10
N ILE A 486 -8.46 -12.20 16.92
CA ILE A 486 -8.89 -10.98 16.23
C ILE A 486 -10.40 -11.04 16.05
N GLN A 487 -11.10 -10.05 16.61
CA GLN A 487 -12.53 -9.89 16.41
C GLN A 487 -12.85 -8.49 15.85
N ALA A 488 -13.45 -8.44 14.67
CA ALA A 488 -13.77 -7.19 13.98
C ALA A 488 -15.01 -7.29 13.09
N LYS A 489 -15.44 -6.18 12.48
CA LYS A 489 -16.39 -6.26 11.36
C LYS A 489 -15.73 -6.90 10.14
N ARG A 490 -14.48 -6.54 9.87
CA ARG A 490 -13.67 -7.04 8.75
C ARG A 490 -12.24 -7.26 9.23
N ILE A 491 -11.59 -8.30 8.72
CA ILE A 491 -10.17 -8.56 8.98
C ILE A 491 -9.47 -8.58 7.63
N GLU A 492 -8.45 -7.74 7.46
CA GLU A 492 -7.74 -7.56 6.19
C GLU A 492 -6.24 -7.72 6.43
N ASN A 493 -5.61 -8.57 5.63
CA ASN A 493 -4.17 -8.77 5.59
C ASN A 493 -3.70 -8.53 4.15
N ILE A 494 -3.14 -7.35 3.86
CA ILE A 494 -2.96 -6.88 2.48
C ILE A 494 -1.53 -6.41 2.25
N ASN A 495 -0.87 -7.02 1.26
CA ASN A 495 0.41 -6.58 0.74
C ASN A 495 0.23 -5.87 -0.61
N PRO A 496 0.45 -4.55 -0.71
CA PRO A 496 0.24 -3.81 -1.97
C PRO A 496 1.38 -4.01 -2.99
N TYR A 497 2.29 -4.96 -2.76
CA TYR A 497 3.43 -5.21 -3.64
C TYR A 497 2.99 -5.91 -4.93
N HIS A 498 3.18 -5.22 -6.05
CA HIS A 498 2.91 -5.70 -7.40
C HIS A 498 3.98 -5.23 -8.38
N LEU A 499 4.04 -5.90 -9.53
CA LEU A 499 4.90 -5.63 -10.65
C LEU A 499 4.04 -5.38 -11.88
N GLU A 500 4.34 -4.33 -12.64
CA GLU A 500 3.74 -4.06 -13.95
C GLU A 500 4.78 -4.31 -15.04
N LYS A 501 4.41 -5.05 -16.08
CA LYS A 501 5.29 -5.37 -17.19
C LYS A 501 5.56 -4.12 -18.03
N SER A 502 6.79 -3.63 -18.00
CA SER A 502 7.23 -2.59 -18.93
C SER A 502 7.56 -3.17 -20.31
N ASN A 503 7.40 -2.38 -21.37
CA ASN A 503 7.66 -2.79 -22.76
C ASN A 503 9.05 -3.40 -23.01
N SER A 504 10.05 -3.11 -22.17
CA SER A 504 11.43 -3.59 -22.29
C SER A 504 11.73 -4.92 -21.58
N VAL A 505 10.77 -5.48 -20.83
CA VAL A 505 11.01 -6.64 -19.96
C VAL A 505 10.28 -7.88 -20.49
N ASN A 506 11.03 -8.93 -20.80
CA ASN A 506 10.48 -10.23 -21.14
C ASN A 506 10.25 -11.06 -19.86
N TRP A 507 9.05 -11.62 -19.70
CA TRP A 507 8.66 -12.54 -18.62
C TRP A 507 8.51 -13.99 -19.08
N ASP A 508 8.82 -14.31 -20.35
CA ASP A 508 8.70 -15.66 -20.92
C ASP A 508 9.61 -16.69 -20.19
N ALA A 509 10.70 -16.22 -19.56
CA ALA A 509 11.61 -17.03 -18.73
C ALA A 509 11.21 -17.07 -17.23
N GLY A 510 10.10 -16.44 -16.85
CA GLY A 510 9.62 -16.30 -15.47
C GLY A 510 9.66 -14.87 -14.92
N ILE A 511 8.88 -14.64 -13.85
CA ILE A 511 8.73 -13.31 -13.23
C ILE A 511 9.66 -13.22 -12.02
N ARG A 512 10.59 -12.25 -12.03
CA ARG A 512 11.53 -12.04 -10.92
C ARG A 512 10.87 -11.23 -9.79
N VAL A 513 10.48 -11.92 -8.73
CA VAL A 513 9.84 -11.33 -7.54
C VAL A 513 10.86 -10.98 -6.46
N ASN A 514 10.74 -9.82 -5.81
CA ASN A 514 11.53 -9.49 -4.62
C ASN A 514 10.94 -10.22 -3.39
N GLY A 515 11.65 -11.23 -2.88
CA GLY A 515 11.19 -12.05 -1.75
C GLY A 515 10.94 -11.25 -0.46
N ILE A 516 11.72 -10.21 -0.18
CA ILE A 516 11.52 -9.36 1.02
C ILE A 516 10.18 -8.63 0.89
N LYS A 517 9.91 -8.00 -0.26
CA LYS A 517 8.64 -7.30 -0.50
C LYS A 517 7.45 -8.25 -0.60
N ALA A 518 7.66 -9.47 -1.10
CA ALA A 518 6.62 -10.49 -1.15
C ALA A 518 6.21 -11.04 0.23
N ASN A 519 7.13 -11.00 1.20
CA ASN A 519 6.92 -11.53 2.56
C ASN A 519 6.75 -10.42 3.62
N GLN A 520 6.64 -9.15 3.21
CA GLN A 520 6.69 -8.03 4.14
C GLN A 520 5.40 -7.82 4.97
N VAL A 521 4.30 -8.48 4.61
CA VAL A 521 3.02 -8.41 5.32
C VAL A 521 2.59 -9.81 5.77
N ALA A 522 2.44 -9.98 7.08
CA ALA A 522 2.13 -11.28 7.69
C ALA A 522 1.25 -11.17 8.95
N ILE A 523 0.32 -12.12 9.10
CA ILE A 523 -0.38 -12.46 10.34
C ILE A 523 -0.06 -13.93 10.63
N GLU A 524 0.72 -14.20 11.68
CA GLU A 524 1.13 -15.56 12.00
C GLU A 524 0.97 -15.84 13.50
N ALA A 525 0.61 -17.08 13.82
CA ALA A 525 0.59 -17.56 15.19
C ALA A 525 1.29 -18.91 15.35
N GLU A 526 1.83 -19.19 16.54
CA GLU A 526 2.50 -20.47 16.83
C GLU A 526 1.55 -21.55 17.35
N ARG A 527 0.54 -21.20 18.15
CA ARG A 527 -0.36 -22.17 18.83
C ARG A 527 -1.82 -21.99 18.49
N SER A 528 -2.31 -20.75 18.40
CA SER A 528 -3.72 -20.48 18.16
C SER A 528 -3.89 -19.25 17.30
N LEU A 529 -4.57 -19.39 16.16
CA LEU A 529 -4.99 -18.28 15.30
C LEU A 529 -6.51 -18.26 15.21
N LYS A 530 -7.17 -17.29 15.86
CA LYS A 530 -8.63 -17.17 15.90
C LYS A 530 -9.05 -15.86 15.25
N LEU A 531 -9.78 -15.97 14.15
CA LEU A 531 -10.26 -14.83 13.37
C LEU A 531 -11.79 -14.83 13.37
N LYS A 532 -12.40 -13.77 13.88
CA LYS A 532 -13.85 -13.59 13.93
C LYS A 532 -14.24 -12.29 13.24
N ALA A 533 -14.85 -12.40 12.07
CA ALA A 533 -15.30 -11.24 11.29
C ALA A 533 -16.78 -11.33 10.92
N SER A 534 -17.56 -10.30 11.22
CA SER A 534 -19.00 -10.30 10.90
C SER A 534 -19.32 -10.05 9.42
N ALA A 535 -18.36 -9.55 8.63
CA ALA A 535 -18.50 -9.38 7.18
C ALA A 535 -17.57 -10.29 6.38
N TYR A 536 -16.25 -10.09 6.49
CA TYR A 536 -15.27 -10.93 5.78
C TYR A 536 -13.89 -10.96 6.44
N VAL A 537 -13.13 -12.03 6.13
CA VAL A 537 -11.68 -12.13 6.28
C VAL A 537 -11.06 -12.10 4.89
N LEU A 538 -10.04 -11.26 4.68
CA LEU A 538 -9.31 -11.10 3.43
C LEU A 538 -7.81 -11.29 3.65
N ASN A 539 -7.19 -12.17 2.89
CA ASN A 539 -5.75 -12.29 2.74
C ASN A 539 -5.38 -11.99 1.27
N SER A 540 -4.66 -10.90 1.01
CA SER A 540 -4.34 -10.43 -0.35
C SER A 540 -2.83 -10.24 -0.53
N SER A 541 -2.20 -11.13 -1.30
CA SER A 541 -0.73 -11.18 -1.51
C SER A 541 0.12 -11.18 -0.23
N ALA A 542 -0.49 -11.54 0.90
CA ALA A 542 0.10 -11.54 2.23
C ALA A 542 0.14 -12.96 2.82
N ILE A 543 0.80 -13.11 3.97
CA ILE A 543 0.93 -14.39 4.67
C ILE A 543 -0.04 -14.45 5.84
N MET A 544 -0.84 -15.51 5.91
CA MET A 544 -1.70 -15.82 7.06
C MET A 544 -1.46 -17.27 7.49
N GLY A 545 -0.82 -17.47 8.65
CA GLY A 545 -0.22 -18.77 8.98
C GLY A 545 -0.41 -19.21 10.42
N LEU A 546 -0.57 -20.52 10.62
CA LEU A 546 -0.35 -21.18 11.91
C LEU A 546 0.88 -22.09 11.82
N ASN A 547 1.93 -21.75 12.56
CA ASN A 547 3.26 -22.38 12.51
C ASN A 547 3.37 -23.69 13.32
N GLY A 548 2.55 -23.86 14.36
CA GLY A 548 2.56 -25.05 15.22
C GLY A 548 1.31 -25.91 15.13
N GLY A 549 1.31 -27.03 15.87
CA GLY A 549 0.28 -28.08 15.79
C GLY A 549 -1.05 -27.79 16.51
N GLY A 550 -1.39 -26.51 16.75
CA GLY A 550 -2.57 -26.09 17.49
C GLY A 550 -3.82 -25.86 16.63
N GLU A 551 -4.54 -24.74 16.80
CA GLU A 551 -5.83 -24.47 16.12
C GLU A 551 -5.79 -23.19 15.29
N PHE A 552 -6.22 -23.28 14.02
CA PHE A 552 -6.50 -22.13 13.16
C PHE A 552 -8.01 -22.08 12.87
N LEU A 553 -8.72 -21.18 13.56
CA LEU A 553 -10.16 -21.00 13.47
C LEU A 553 -10.52 -19.70 12.75
N VAL A 554 -11.31 -19.80 11.70
CA VAL A 554 -11.88 -18.64 10.98
C VAL A 554 -13.42 -18.70 11.03
N ASN A 555 -14.02 -17.70 11.66
CA ASN A 555 -15.46 -17.52 11.74
C ASN A 555 -15.86 -16.24 11.01
N SER A 556 -16.30 -16.39 9.75
CA SER A 556 -16.77 -15.27 8.93
C SER A 556 -17.71 -15.73 7.81
N PRO A 557 -18.67 -14.89 7.37
CA PRO A 557 -19.47 -15.19 6.18
C PRO A 557 -18.63 -15.42 4.92
N ILE A 558 -17.52 -14.69 4.77
CA ILE A 558 -16.62 -14.78 3.63
C ILE A 558 -15.18 -14.85 4.12
N PHE A 559 -14.41 -15.82 3.64
CA PHE A 559 -12.95 -15.85 3.75
C PHE A 559 -12.34 -15.87 2.35
N SER A 560 -11.70 -14.78 1.93
CA SER A 560 -11.04 -14.67 0.63
C SER A 560 -9.52 -14.71 0.79
N ASN A 561 -8.87 -15.59 0.05
CA ASN A 561 -7.44 -15.62 -0.17
C ASN A 561 -7.17 -15.34 -1.65
N GLU A 562 -6.64 -14.15 -1.95
CA GLU A 562 -6.50 -13.66 -3.32
C GLU A 562 -5.16 -12.94 -3.56
N ARG A 563 -4.92 -12.53 -4.81
CA ARG A 563 -3.82 -11.62 -5.15
C ARG A 563 -4.22 -10.17 -4.97
N TYR A 564 -3.23 -9.31 -4.74
CA TYR A 564 -3.42 -7.87 -4.77
C TYR A 564 -3.81 -7.39 -6.18
N GLU A 565 -3.06 -7.87 -7.17
CA GLU A 565 -3.36 -7.68 -8.59
C GLU A 565 -2.74 -8.80 -9.43
N ILE A 566 -3.51 -9.33 -10.39
CA ILE A 566 -2.98 -10.08 -11.52
C ILE A 566 -3.79 -9.74 -12.78
N ARG A 567 -3.10 -9.53 -13.90
CA ARG A 567 -3.70 -9.30 -15.21
C ARG A 567 -3.02 -10.16 -16.25
N PHE A 568 -3.80 -10.67 -17.20
CA PHE A 568 -3.28 -11.46 -18.29
C PHE A 568 -4.05 -11.22 -19.59
N GLU A 569 -3.40 -11.45 -20.71
CA GLU A 569 -3.99 -11.29 -22.04
C GLU A 569 -3.44 -12.36 -23.00
N SER A 570 -4.27 -12.82 -23.93
CA SER A 570 -3.91 -13.78 -24.97
C SER A 570 -3.30 -13.05 -26.18
N TYR A 571 -2.20 -13.56 -26.73
CA TYR A 571 -1.45 -12.99 -27.88
C TYR A 571 -1.16 -14.07 -28.94
N PRO A 572 -1.04 -13.70 -30.22
CA PRO A 572 -0.59 -14.62 -31.26
C PRO A 572 0.86 -15.06 -31.02
N TYR A 573 1.09 -16.37 -31.04
CA TYR A 573 2.39 -17.03 -30.91
C TYR A 573 2.74 -17.73 -32.23
N ARG A 574 3.82 -17.29 -32.90
CA ARG A 574 4.32 -17.90 -34.14
C ARG A 574 5.84 -18.05 -34.09
N VAL A 575 6.33 -19.27 -33.93
CA VAL A 575 7.76 -19.59 -33.79
C VAL A 575 8.17 -20.72 -34.73
N VAL A 576 9.37 -20.59 -35.30
CA VAL A 576 10.03 -21.61 -36.12
C VAL A 576 11.06 -22.34 -35.27
N GLU A 577 10.99 -23.67 -35.22
CA GLU A 577 11.99 -24.53 -34.61
C GLU A 577 12.77 -25.26 -35.71
N TYR A 578 14.09 -25.10 -35.72
CA TYR A 578 14.96 -25.79 -36.69
C TYR A 578 15.18 -27.25 -36.28
N SER A 579 15.43 -28.10 -37.28
CA SER A 579 15.80 -29.50 -37.03
C SER A 579 17.01 -29.58 -36.09
N GLN A 580 16.92 -30.44 -35.07
CA GLN A 580 18.03 -30.73 -34.16
C GLN A 580 19.10 -31.65 -34.80
N ASP A 581 18.85 -32.15 -36.01
CA ASP A 581 19.82 -32.93 -36.78
C ASP A 581 20.92 -32.01 -37.35
N ASP A 582 22.17 -32.30 -37.01
CA ASP A 582 23.36 -31.56 -37.46
C ASP A 582 23.48 -31.46 -38.99
N SER A 583 22.94 -32.44 -39.73
CA SER A 583 22.93 -32.45 -41.20
C SER A 583 21.88 -31.52 -41.82
N LYS A 584 20.91 -31.06 -41.02
CA LYS A 584 19.73 -30.27 -41.42
C LYS A 584 19.50 -29.05 -40.53
N LYS A 585 20.51 -28.55 -39.82
CA LYS A 585 20.44 -27.40 -38.89
C LYS A 585 19.84 -26.10 -39.46
N ASN A 586 19.78 -25.97 -40.79
CA ASN A 586 19.19 -24.82 -41.47
C ASN A 586 17.80 -25.12 -42.08
N GLU A 587 17.31 -26.36 -41.97
CA GLU A 587 15.98 -26.77 -42.40
C GLU A 587 14.99 -26.57 -41.24
N ILE A 588 13.84 -25.98 -41.55
CA ILE A 588 12.74 -25.79 -40.61
C ILE A 588 12.23 -27.17 -40.21
N GLY A 589 12.38 -27.54 -38.94
CA GLY A 589 11.95 -28.84 -38.42
C GLY A 589 10.47 -28.82 -38.04
N HIS A 590 10.03 -27.77 -37.33
CA HIS A 590 8.65 -27.58 -36.90
C HIS A 590 8.26 -26.10 -36.94
N TYR A 591 6.99 -25.79 -37.17
CA TYR A 591 6.43 -24.48 -36.86
C TYR A 591 5.31 -24.62 -35.85
N LYS A 592 5.33 -23.72 -34.86
CA LYS A 592 4.30 -23.60 -33.82
C LYS A 592 3.58 -22.28 -34.06
N SER A 593 2.32 -22.35 -34.46
CA SER A 593 1.45 -21.19 -34.64
C SER A 593 0.17 -21.34 -33.82
N GLY A 594 -0.26 -20.26 -33.17
CA GLY A 594 -1.49 -20.25 -32.38
C GLY A 594 -1.55 -19.08 -31.41
N THR A 595 -2.14 -19.28 -30.23
CA THR A 595 -2.31 -18.21 -29.23
C THR A 595 -1.73 -18.65 -27.87
N GLU A 596 -1.02 -17.73 -27.22
CA GLU A 596 -0.42 -17.90 -25.89
C GLU A 596 -0.89 -16.81 -24.92
N THR A 597 -1.08 -17.15 -23.65
CA THR A 597 -1.47 -16.18 -22.60
C THR A 597 -0.24 -15.56 -21.93
N LYS A 598 -0.18 -14.23 -21.83
CA LYS A 598 0.90 -13.50 -21.14
C LYS A 598 0.38 -12.74 -19.94
N ILE A 599 1.16 -12.74 -18.86
CA ILE A 599 0.90 -11.95 -17.65
C ILE A 599 1.37 -10.51 -17.89
N LEU A 600 0.52 -9.54 -17.55
CA LEU A 600 0.77 -8.10 -17.70
C LEU A 600 1.07 -7.41 -16.37
N THR A 601 0.38 -7.81 -15.31
CA THR A 601 0.69 -7.40 -13.94
C THR A 601 0.73 -8.60 -13.03
N TYR A 602 1.62 -8.56 -12.05
CA TYR A 602 1.88 -9.68 -11.14
C TYR A 602 2.06 -9.20 -9.71
N SER A 603 1.26 -9.75 -8.81
CA SER A 603 1.50 -9.69 -7.36
C SER A 603 1.75 -11.10 -6.85
N PRO A 604 2.55 -11.32 -5.79
CA PRO A 604 2.71 -12.63 -5.18
C PRO A 604 1.36 -13.25 -4.77
N PRO A 605 1.19 -14.57 -4.78
CA PRO A 605 -0.03 -15.22 -4.31
C PRO A 605 -0.28 -14.90 -2.83
N GLY A 606 -1.55 -14.76 -2.44
CA GLY A 606 -1.94 -14.83 -1.04
C GLY A 606 -1.58 -16.23 -0.51
N ARG A 607 -0.96 -16.30 0.66
CA ARG A 607 -0.56 -17.57 1.28
C ARG A 607 -1.28 -17.77 2.60
N VAL A 608 -2.06 -18.83 2.67
CA VAL A 608 -2.70 -19.33 3.88
C VAL A 608 -2.16 -20.71 4.18
N PHE A 609 -1.67 -20.93 5.40
CA PHE A 609 -1.21 -22.25 5.81
C PHE A 609 -1.54 -22.58 7.26
N SER A 610 -1.68 -23.87 7.56
CA SER A 610 -1.90 -24.38 8.93
C SER A 610 -1.16 -25.68 9.18
N PHE A 611 -0.20 -25.69 10.11
CA PHE A 611 0.39 -26.92 10.65
C PHE A 611 -0.45 -27.58 11.76
N GLY A 612 -1.49 -26.89 12.22
CA GLY A 612 -2.50 -27.36 13.17
C GLY A 612 -3.86 -27.62 12.50
N ASP A 613 -4.87 -27.92 13.32
CA ASP A 613 -6.23 -28.16 12.84
C ASP A 613 -6.84 -26.87 12.28
N PHE A 614 -7.29 -26.91 11.03
CA PHE A 614 -7.98 -25.79 10.39
C PHE A 614 -9.50 -25.93 10.53
N GLN A 615 -10.18 -24.85 10.93
CA GLN A 615 -11.62 -24.86 11.13
C GLN A 615 -12.26 -23.60 10.54
N PHE A 616 -13.30 -23.78 9.71
CA PHE A 616 -14.01 -22.67 9.06
C PHE A 616 -15.51 -22.70 9.35
N SER A 617 -16.03 -21.57 9.85
CA SER A 617 -17.44 -21.30 10.12
C SER A 617 -18.09 -22.21 11.18
N ARG A 618 -17.35 -22.55 12.24
CA ARG A 618 -17.81 -23.41 13.36
C ARG A 618 -19.05 -22.90 14.12
N GLY A 619 -19.52 -21.68 13.84
CA GLY A 619 -20.63 -21.05 14.53
C GLY A 619 -20.18 -20.41 15.85
N GLY A 620 -20.39 -19.09 15.97
CA GLY A 620 -19.93 -18.30 17.12
C GLY A 620 -20.47 -16.88 17.17
N THR A 621 -21.57 -16.59 16.46
CA THR A 621 -22.29 -15.31 16.51
C THR A 621 -23.38 -15.37 17.56
N SER A 622 -23.04 -15.56 18.84
CA SER A 622 -23.93 -15.38 20.01
C SER A 622 -25.29 -16.12 20.06
N GLU A 623 -25.73 -16.82 19.01
CA GLU A 623 -26.92 -17.67 18.96
C GLU A 623 -26.70 -18.86 18.00
N PRO A 624 -26.77 -20.11 18.48
CA PRO A 624 -26.54 -21.32 17.67
C PRO A 624 -27.61 -21.65 16.61
N LYS A 625 -28.57 -20.77 16.32
CA LYS A 625 -29.84 -21.17 15.67
C LYS A 625 -30.01 -20.85 14.18
N LYS A 626 -29.09 -20.18 13.50
CA LYS A 626 -29.06 -20.09 12.02
C LYS A 626 -27.62 -19.87 11.53
N VAL A 627 -26.86 -20.93 11.30
CA VAL A 627 -25.57 -20.82 10.58
C VAL A 627 -25.90 -20.43 9.15
N GLN A 628 -25.66 -19.17 8.76
CA GLN A 628 -25.76 -18.75 7.36
C GLN A 628 -24.64 -19.43 6.57
N SER A 629 -24.95 -19.94 5.37
CA SER A 629 -23.96 -20.53 4.46
C SER A 629 -22.77 -19.56 4.30
N SER A 630 -21.57 -20.04 4.63
CA SER A 630 -20.34 -19.27 4.57
C SER A 630 -19.53 -19.64 3.31
N LYS A 631 -18.65 -18.76 2.83
CA LYS A 631 -17.91 -18.98 1.58
C LYS A 631 -16.42 -18.81 1.80
N LEU A 632 -15.62 -19.80 1.40
CA LEU A 632 -14.17 -19.70 1.30
C LEU A 632 -13.79 -19.57 -0.18
N PHE A 633 -13.11 -18.49 -0.55
CA PHE A 633 -12.56 -18.25 -1.88
C PHE A 633 -11.04 -18.34 -1.85
N ASN A 634 -10.46 -19.15 -2.73
CA ASN A 634 -9.02 -19.22 -2.97
C ASN A 634 -8.76 -18.90 -4.44
N GLU A 635 -8.43 -17.64 -4.72
CA GLU A 635 -8.37 -17.09 -6.08
C GLU A 635 -6.91 -16.83 -6.49
N VAL A 636 -6.38 -17.64 -7.41
CA VAL A 636 -4.99 -17.52 -7.90
C VAL A 636 -3.98 -17.46 -6.73
N SER A 637 -4.23 -18.25 -5.69
CA SER A 637 -3.56 -18.14 -4.38
C SER A 637 -3.29 -19.50 -3.77
N TYR A 638 -2.50 -19.52 -2.68
CA TYR A 638 -2.06 -20.74 -2.02
C TYR A 638 -2.76 -20.92 -0.67
N PHE A 639 -3.43 -22.04 -0.50
CA PHE A 639 -4.04 -22.50 0.73
C PHE A 639 -3.56 -23.94 1.00
N GLN A 640 -2.98 -24.18 2.18
CA GLN A 640 -2.52 -25.51 2.59
C GLN A 640 -2.83 -25.79 4.06
N ALA A 641 -3.59 -26.85 4.34
CA ALA A 641 -3.76 -27.38 5.69
C ALA A 641 -3.04 -28.72 5.81
N PHE A 642 -2.06 -28.81 6.71
CA PHE A 642 -1.22 -29.99 6.90
C PHE A 642 -1.85 -31.04 7.83
N LYS A 643 -2.82 -30.62 8.67
CA LYS A 643 -3.61 -31.50 9.54
C LYS A 643 -5.08 -31.52 9.11
N ASP A 644 -5.98 -31.90 10.01
CA ASP A 644 -7.40 -31.99 9.75
C ASP A 644 -7.99 -30.61 9.43
N ALA A 645 -8.85 -30.56 8.41
CA ALA A 645 -9.60 -29.39 8.01
C ALA A 645 -11.11 -29.64 8.22
N ARG A 646 -11.79 -28.75 8.92
CA ARG A 646 -13.22 -28.88 9.24
C ARG A 646 -14.00 -27.69 8.72
N PHE A 647 -15.01 -27.99 7.92
CA PHE A 647 -15.91 -26.99 7.34
C PHE A 647 -17.31 -27.19 7.89
N PHE A 648 -18.00 -26.10 8.20
CA PHE A 648 -19.34 -26.12 8.79
C PHE A 648 -20.26 -25.24 7.94
N ASN A 649 -21.26 -25.83 7.27
CA ASN A 649 -22.20 -25.16 6.35
C ASN A 649 -21.51 -24.12 5.44
N SER A 650 -20.53 -24.57 4.64
CA SER A 650 -19.63 -23.69 3.92
C SER A 650 -19.42 -24.12 2.48
N THR A 651 -19.44 -23.19 1.53
CA THR A 651 -19.03 -23.43 0.15
C THR A 651 -17.55 -23.10 0.00
N ILE A 652 -16.77 -24.02 -0.58
CA ILE A 652 -15.34 -23.82 -0.87
C ILE A 652 -15.19 -23.62 -2.37
N LYS A 653 -14.55 -22.52 -2.76
CA LYS A 653 -14.31 -22.18 -4.17
C LYS A 653 -12.83 -21.94 -4.38
N SER A 654 -12.24 -22.64 -5.34
CA SER A 654 -10.85 -22.43 -5.74
C SER A 654 -10.78 -22.14 -7.23
N ILE A 655 -10.13 -21.02 -7.58
CA ILE A 655 -9.98 -20.57 -8.96
C ILE A 655 -8.51 -20.69 -9.36
N GLY A 656 -8.26 -21.56 -10.34
CA GLY A 656 -6.97 -21.75 -11.01
C GLY A 656 -6.79 -20.76 -12.17
N LEU A 657 -5.56 -20.30 -12.38
CA LEU A 657 -5.18 -19.72 -13.68
C LEU A 657 -4.52 -20.82 -14.53
N GLU A 658 -5.15 -21.16 -15.66
CA GLU A 658 -4.58 -22.05 -16.67
C GLU A 658 -4.01 -21.20 -17.80
N ILE A 659 -2.68 -21.08 -17.85
CA ILE A 659 -1.98 -20.40 -18.93
C ILE A 659 -1.92 -21.36 -20.13
N GLY A 660 -2.94 -21.28 -20.98
CA GLY A 660 -3.05 -22.12 -22.17
C GLY A 660 -2.16 -21.67 -23.32
N THR A 661 -1.61 -22.65 -24.05
CA THR A 661 -1.10 -22.49 -25.42
C THR A 661 -1.94 -23.38 -26.34
N ASP A 662 -2.69 -22.77 -27.25
CA ASP A 662 -3.36 -23.50 -28.34
C ASP A 662 -2.45 -23.37 -29.57
N THR A 663 -1.57 -24.35 -29.80
CA THR A 663 -0.62 -24.34 -30.92
C THR A 663 -0.93 -25.47 -31.87
N GLU A 664 -1.25 -25.15 -33.12
CA GLU A 664 -1.28 -26.15 -34.19
C GLU A 664 0.18 -26.45 -34.59
N ASN A 665 0.61 -27.71 -34.37
CA ASN A 665 1.83 -28.23 -34.96
C ASN A 665 1.48 -28.72 -36.36
N THR A 666 2.03 -28.12 -37.40
CA THR A 666 1.91 -28.68 -38.74
C THR A 666 3.26 -29.17 -39.23
N ASP A 667 3.31 -30.47 -39.49
CA ASP A 667 4.49 -31.22 -39.89
C ASP A 667 4.53 -31.25 -41.43
N PHE A 668 5.63 -30.83 -42.05
CA PHE A 668 5.81 -30.95 -43.50
C PHE A 668 6.66 -32.21 -43.78
N GLU A 669 5.99 -33.31 -44.13
CA GLU A 669 6.57 -34.58 -44.57
C GLU A 669 7.60 -35.23 -43.61
N GLY A 670 7.13 -35.57 -42.40
CA GLY A 670 7.71 -36.60 -41.52
C GLY A 670 6.86 -37.87 -41.41
N MET A 671 5.81 -38.00 -42.23
CA MET A 671 4.88 -39.13 -42.26
C MET A 671 5.48 -40.34 -43.02
N THR A 672 6.72 -40.76 -42.72
CA THR A 672 7.27 -42.06 -43.19
C THR A 672 8.48 -42.59 -42.39
N SER A 673 8.56 -42.40 -41.07
CA SER A 673 9.48 -43.23 -40.25
C SER A 673 8.89 -43.80 -38.94
N CYS A 674 7.61 -43.54 -38.65
CA CYS A 674 6.91 -44.15 -37.52
C CYS A 674 6.28 -45.53 -37.83
N LEU A 675 6.32 -45.98 -39.10
CA LEU A 675 5.64 -47.21 -39.55
C LEU A 675 6.56 -48.43 -39.79
N ASN A 676 7.90 -48.30 -39.78
CA ASN A 676 8.78 -49.44 -40.10
C ASN A 676 9.63 -50.01 -38.95
N TYR A 677 9.78 -49.34 -37.81
CA TYR A 677 10.49 -49.92 -36.67
C TYR A 677 9.80 -49.59 -35.34
N ARG A 678 9.03 -50.56 -34.85
CA ARG A 678 8.46 -50.58 -33.50
C ARG A 678 9.57 -50.36 -32.47
N ARG A 679 9.67 -49.17 -31.89
CA ARG A 679 10.09 -48.86 -30.51
C ARG A 679 10.20 -47.34 -30.32
N CYS A 680 9.14 -46.74 -29.79
CA CYS A 680 9.19 -45.41 -29.19
C CYS A 680 9.45 -45.58 -27.69
N ASN A 681 10.68 -45.34 -27.22
CA ASN A 681 10.94 -45.00 -25.83
C ASN A 681 11.04 -43.47 -25.76
N ARG A 682 10.08 -42.83 -25.09
CA ARG A 682 10.14 -41.42 -24.71
C ARG A 682 10.76 -41.35 -23.30
N GLU A 683 11.79 -40.55 -23.14
CA GLU A 683 12.03 -39.81 -21.90
C GLU A 683 11.98 -38.32 -22.24
N TYR A 684 11.51 -37.53 -21.27
CA TYR A 684 11.21 -36.09 -21.29
C TYR A 684 9.78 -35.69 -21.68
N VAL A 685 9.01 -35.41 -20.62
CA VAL A 685 7.84 -34.52 -20.59
C VAL A 685 8.35 -33.14 -20.17
N THR A 686 8.12 -32.12 -20.99
CA THR A 686 8.39 -30.71 -20.65
C THR A 686 7.10 -30.11 -20.09
N THR A 687 7.07 -29.80 -18.80
CA THR A 687 5.97 -29.08 -18.13
C THR A 687 6.09 -27.58 -18.40
N ARG A 688 5.06 -26.98 -19.02
CA ARG A 688 4.91 -25.51 -19.14
C ARG A 688 4.24 -24.99 -17.87
N THR A 689 4.73 -23.86 -17.37
CA THR A 689 4.43 -23.16 -16.10
C THR A 689 3.10 -23.51 -15.46
N GLU A 690 3.21 -24.13 -14.28
CA GLU A 690 2.15 -24.70 -13.45
C GLU A 690 1.05 -23.69 -13.06
N ALA A 691 -0.17 -24.21 -12.89
CA ALA A 691 -1.30 -23.49 -12.31
C ALA A 691 -0.89 -22.73 -11.03
N GLU A 692 -0.90 -21.40 -11.04
CA GLU A 692 -0.49 -20.60 -9.87
C GLU A 692 -1.59 -20.51 -8.78
N THR A 693 -2.27 -21.63 -8.51
CA THR A 693 -3.23 -21.82 -7.41
C THR A 693 -2.93 -23.14 -6.74
N LEU A 694 -2.87 -23.12 -5.41
CA LEU A 694 -2.75 -24.32 -4.58
C LEU A 694 -3.92 -24.33 -3.61
N LEU A 695 -4.70 -25.40 -3.63
CA LEU A 695 -5.62 -25.74 -2.55
C LEU A 695 -5.29 -27.17 -2.15
N SER A 696 -4.66 -27.34 -0.98
CA SER A 696 -4.17 -28.63 -0.50
C SER A 696 -4.64 -28.91 0.93
N PHE A 697 -5.08 -30.14 1.16
CA PHE A 697 -5.44 -30.69 2.46
C PHE A 697 -4.68 -32.01 2.62
N GLU A 698 -3.70 -32.04 3.52
CA GLU A 698 -2.89 -33.25 3.76
C GLU A 698 -3.49 -34.15 4.84
N GLY A 699 -4.25 -33.58 5.78
CA GLY A 699 -5.02 -34.33 6.78
C GLY A 699 -6.45 -34.64 6.35
N ASN A 700 -7.30 -35.06 7.30
CA ASN A 700 -8.68 -35.42 6.99
C ASN A 700 -9.53 -34.16 6.75
N VAL A 701 -10.38 -34.20 5.73
CA VAL A 701 -11.35 -33.13 5.46
C VAL A 701 -12.73 -33.55 5.94
N PHE A 702 -13.34 -32.74 6.80
CA PHE A 702 -14.68 -32.95 7.35
C PHE A 702 -15.65 -31.86 6.90
N GLY A 703 -16.90 -32.24 6.69
CA GLY A 703 -17.97 -31.32 6.31
C GLY A 703 -18.07 -31.07 4.80
N VAL A 704 -17.10 -31.52 4.00
CA VAL A 704 -17.10 -31.46 2.52
C VAL A 704 -17.31 -32.88 2.01
N ASN A 705 -18.47 -33.21 1.44
CA ASN A 705 -18.73 -34.58 0.97
C ASN A 705 -19.37 -34.59 -0.42
N GLY A 706 -18.68 -35.21 -1.38
CA GLY A 706 -19.07 -35.23 -2.79
C GLY A 706 -20.20 -36.17 -3.18
N GLU A 707 -20.85 -36.89 -2.25
CA GLU A 707 -21.89 -37.88 -2.61
C GLU A 707 -23.14 -37.97 -1.72
N VAL A 708 -23.30 -37.17 -0.65
CA VAL A 708 -24.56 -37.18 0.11
C VAL A 708 -24.86 -35.79 0.63
N ALA A 709 -26.11 -35.35 0.43
CA ALA A 709 -26.67 -34.07 0.86
C ALA A 709 -26.41 -33.77 2.34
N THR A 710 -25.24 -33.17 2.62
CA THR A 710 -24.87 -32.46 3.84
C THR A 710 -23.91 -31.31 3.44
N GLU A 711 -24.53 -30.20 3.04
CA GLU A 711 -24.19 -28.76 3.16
C GLU A 711 -22.73 -28.25 3.05
N SER A 712 -21.88 -28.76 2.17
CA SER A 712 -20.71 -27.98 1.68
C SER A 712 -20.37 -28.32 0.23
N ASP A 713 -20.63 -27.38 -0.68
CA ASP A 713 -20.30 -27.52 -2.10
C ASP A 713 -18.84 -27.12 -2.33
N LEU A 714 -18.00 -28.05 -2.81
CA LEU A 714 -16.67 -27.75 -3.35
C LEU A 714 -16.80 -27.47 -4.84
N VAL A 715 -16.38 -26.29 -5.29
CA VAL A 715 -16.32 -25.93 -6.71
C VAL A 715 -14.89 -25.55 -7.08
N ILE A 716 -14.31 -26.28 -8.03
CA ILE A 716 -12.98 -26.02 -8.59
C ILE A 716 -13.17 -25.62 -10.05
N ASP A 717 -12.74 -24.41 -10.40
CA ASP A 717 -12.78 -23.93 -11.78
C ASP A 717 -11.40 -23.45 -12.20
N ASN A 718 -10.97 -23.87 -13.40
CA ASN A 718 -9.78 -23.35 -14.05
C ASN A 718 -10.16 -22.34 -15.11
N ILE A 719 -9.52 -21.17 -15.08
CA ILE A 719 -9.69 -20.15 -16.09
C ILE A 719 -8.73 -20.44 -17.23
N ASN A 720 -9.29 -20.82 -18.37
CA ASN A 720 -8.59 -20.81 -19.64
C ASN A 720 -8.87 -19.48 -20.37
N SER A 721 -7.86 -18.61 -20.45
CA SER A 721 -7.99 -17.27 -21.08
C SER A 721 -8.41 -17.36 -22.55
N LEU A 722 -7.95 -18.39 -23.25
CA LEU A 722 -8.25 -18.62 -24.65
C LEU A 722 -9.73 -18.97 -24.87
N GLU A 723 -10.26 -19.91 -24.10
CA GLU A 723 -11.69 -20.27 -24.13
C GLU A 723 -12.58 -19.10 -23.74
N THR A 724 -12.11 -18.22 -22.85
CA THR A 724 -12.82 -16.99 -22.49
C THR A 724 -12.92 -16.02 -23.67
N ASP A 725 -11.84 -15.84 -24.42
CA ASP A 725 -11.83 -15.00 -25.63
C ASP A 725 -12.76 -15.54 -26.71
N LYS A 726 -12.70 -16.86 -26.98
CA LYS A 726 -13.60 -17.54 -27.91
C LYS A 726 -15.07 -17.33 -27.51
N LYS A 727 -15.41 -17.56 -26.24
CA LYS A 727 -16.77 -17.36 -25.69
C LYS A 727 -17.23 -15.91 -25.83
N ASN A 728 -16.38 -14.93 -25.52
CA ASN A 728 -16.73 -13.50 -25.62
C ASN A 728 -17.01 -13.07 -27.06
N ILE A 729 -16.22 -13.53 -28.04
CA ILE A 729 -16.47 -13.26 -29.47
C ILE A 729 -17.78 -13.90 -29.91
N ILE A 730 -18.02 -15.16 -29.54
CA ILE A 730 -19.28 -15.86 -29.84
C ILE A 730 -20.46 -15.10 -29.22
N LEU A 731 -20.40 -14.74 -27.93
CA LEU A 731 -21.42 -13.95 -27.23
C LEU A 731 -21.66 -12.59 -27.92
N ASN A 732 -20.60 -11.89 -28.32
CA ASN A 732 -20.73 -10.62 -29.04
C ASN A 732 -21.35 -10.77 -30.42
N ILE A 733 -21.02 -11.84 -31.15
CA ILE A 733 -21.65 -12.18 -32.43
C ILE A 733 -23.13 -12.41 -32.19
N VAL A 734 -23.50 -13.25 -31.21
CA VAL A 734 -24.90 -13.59 -30.90
C VAL A 734 -25.67 -12.35 -30.45
N ASN A 735 -25.19 -11.63 -29.43
CA ASN A 735 -25.90 -10.48 -28.85
C ASN A 735 -26.09 -9.33 -29.85
N ASN A 736 -25.15 -9.12 -30.77
CA ASN A 736 -25.17 -8.00 -31.71
C ASN A 736 -25.49 -8.41 -33.16
N TYR A 737 -25.85 -9.67 -33.43
CA TYR A 737 -26.04 -10.15 -34.80
C TYR A 737 -27.10 -9.34 -35.54
N ILE A 738 -28.27 -9.17 -34.90
CA ILE A 738 -29.44 -8.47 -35.46
C ILE A 738 -29.09 -7.01 -35.75
N SER A 739 -28.45 -6.31 -34.82
CA SER A 739 -28.14 -4.88 -34.98
C SER A 739 -27.14 -4.64 -36.09
N LYS A 740 -26.09 -5.47 -36.20
CA LYS A 740 -25.04 -5.34 -37.23
C LYS A 740 -25.52 -5.77 -38.63
N ASN A 741 -26.48 -6.69 -38.72
CA ASN A 741 -26.94 -7.24 -40.00
C ASN A 741 -28.36 -6.82 -40.38
N LYS A 742 -28.94 -5.85 -39.66
CA LYS A 742 -30.33 -5.40 -39.85
C LYS A 742 -30.70 -5.17 -41.31
N THR A 743 -29.88 -4.43 -42.05
CA THR A 743 -30.12 -4.14 -43.48
C THR A 743 -30.19 -5.40 -44.34
N LYS A 744 -29.29 -6.38 -44.12
CA LYS A 744 -29.29 -7.66 -44.86
C LYS A 744 -30.46 -8.55 -44.47
N ILE A 745 -30.84 -8.55 -43.19
CA ILE A 745 -31.99 -9.29 -42.67
C ILE A 745 -33.29 -8.70 -43.28
N ASP A 746 -33.36 -7.38 -43.40
CA ASP A 746 -34.51 -6.66 -43.95
C ASP A 746 -34.65 -6.82 -45.48
N GLU A 747 -33.56 -7.11 -46.20
CA GLU A 747 -33.53 -7.38 -47.65
C GLU A 747 -34.04 -8.78 -48.05
N HIS A 748 -34.28 -9.69 -47.10
CA HIS A 748 -34.55 -11.09 -47.43
C HIS A 748 -35.95 -11.32 -48.08
N PRO A 749 -36.08 -12.07 -49.20
CA PRO A 749 -37.22 -11.97 -50.12
C PRO A 749 -38.56 -12.57 -49.65
N ASN A 750 -38.69 -13.03 -48.41
CA ASN A 750 -39.91 -13.68 -47.91
C ASN A 750 -40.80 -12.80 -47.02
N ASN A 751 -40.63 -11.48 -47.08
CA ASN A 751 -41.60 -10.52 -46.55
C ASN A 751 -42.87 -10.44 -47.44
N ILE A 752 -43.41 -11.60 -47.84
CA ILE A 752 -44.61 -11.78 -48.66
C ILE A 752 -45.83 -11.08 -48.03
N ILE A 753 -45.84 -10.92 -46.71
CA ILE A 753 -46.86 -10.17 -45.97
C ILE A 753 -46.81 -8.68 -46.36
N VAL A 754 -45.62 -8.09 -46.53
CA VAL A 754 -45.44 -6.66 -46.89
C VAL A 754 -45.77 -6.40 -48.36
N ARG A 755 -45.49 -7.34 -49.27
CA ARG A 755 -45.85 -7.18 -50.69
C ARG A 755 -47.35 -7.30 -50.96
N TYR A 756 -48.09 -8.11 -50.19
CA TYR A 756 -49.53 -8.27 -50.37
C TYR A 756 -50.40 -7.31 -49.53
N LEU A 757 -49.86 -6.72 -48.45
CA LEU A 757 -50.59 -5.82 -47.55
C LEU A 757 -50.16 -4.35 -47.63
N ASN A 758 -49.48 -3.94 -48.71
CA ASN A 758 -49.17 -2.53 -49.00
C ASN A 758 -50.45 -1.73 -49.36
N SER A 759 -51.33 -1.59 -48.38
CA SER A 759 -52.28 -0.50 -48.29
C SER A 759 -51.55 0.70 -47.68
N ILE A 760 -51.69 1.86 -48.31
CA ILE A 760 -51.23 3.19 -47.84
C ILE A 760 -51.70 3.60 -46.43
N TYR A 761 -52.47 2.74 -45.75
CA TYR A 761 -53.06 2.96 -44.42
C TYR A 761 -52.61 1.95 -43.36
N SER A 762 -51.45 1.28 -43.54
CA SER A 762 -50.92 0.33 -42.55
C SER A 762 -49.55 0.74 -42.01
N THR A 763 -49.34 0.59 -40.70
CA THR A 763 -48.02 0.68 -40.06
C THR A 763 -47.53 -0.71 -39.67
N PHE A 764 -46.23 -0.98 -39.83
CA PHE A 764 -45.63 -2.28 -39.54
C PHE A 764 -44.56 -2.12 -38.45
N THR A 765 -44.61 -2.98 -37.44
CA THR A 765 -43.60 -3.09 -36.39
C THR A 765 -42.92 -4.45 -36.50
N TYR A 766 -41.59 -4.45 -36.47
CA TYR A 766 -40.77 -5.66 -36.57
C TYR A 766 -40.06 -5.93 -35.25
N GLU A 767 -40.16 -7.15 -34.74
CA GLU A 767 -39.38 -7.64 -33.62
C GLU A 767 -38.53 -8.84 -34.09
N TYR A 768 -37.23 -8.81 -33.82
CA TYR A 768 -36.28 -9.83 -34.27
C TYR A 768 -35.80 -10.60 -33.03
N ARG A 769 -35.87 -11.93 -33.06
CA ARG A 769 -35.40 -12.80 -31.98
C ARG A 769 -34.46 -13.86 -32.52
N LEU A 770 -33.39 -14.14 -31.78
CA LEU A 770 -32.49 -15.26 -32.08
C LEU A 770 -33.05 -16.56 -31.50
N SER A 771 -32.91 -17.65 -32.24
CA SER A 771 -33.34 -19.01 -31.88
C SER A 771 -32.35 -20.03 -32.43
N ASN A 772 -32.31 -21.22 -31.84
CA ASN A 772 -31.52 -22.36 -32.33
C ASN A 772 -30.03 -22.02 -32.58
N VAL A 773 -29.43 -21.20 -31.72
CA VAL A 773 -28.02 -20.80 -31.84
C VAL A 773 -27.12 -21.93 -31.35
N GLU A 774 -26.22 -22.38 -32.21
CA GLU A 774 -25.24 -23.44 -31.94
C GLU A 774 -23.84 -23.06 -32.47
N VAL A 775 -22.79 -23.63 -31.87
CA VAL A 775 -21.41 -23.48 -32.33
C VAL A 775 -20.97 -24.80 -32.95
N VAL A 776 -20.60 -24.79 -34.23
CA VAL A 776 -20.17 -25.97 -34.99
C VAL A 776 -18.78 -25.70 -35.57
N SER A 777 -17.74 -26.27 -34.94
CA SER A 777 -16.34 -26.01 -35.28
C SER A 777 -16.04 -24.50 -35.30
N ASP A 778 -15.71 -23.94 -36.45
CA ASP A 778 -15.23 -22.57 -36.64
C ASP A 778 -16.37 -21.56 -36.84
N VAL A 779 -17.63 -22.03 -36.77
CA VAL A 779 -18.80 -21.27 -37.20
C VAL A 779 -19.89 -21.26 -36.13
N VAL A 780 -20.50 -20.09 -35.91
CA VAL A 780 -21.73 -19.96 -35.12
C VAL A 780 -22.90 -19.97 -36.09
N LYS A 781 -23.84 -20.89 -35.90
CA LYS A 781 -25.05 -21.03 -36.71
C LYS A 781 -26.27 -20.73 -35.85
N GLY A 782 -27.33 -20.23 -36.47
CA GLY A 782 -28.60 -20.03 -35.78
C GLY A 782 -29.67 -19.46 -36.67
N GLU A 783 -30.81 -19.14 -36.06
CA GLU A 783 -31.99 -18.63 -36.75
C GLU A 783 -32.41 -17.29 -36.17
N VAL A 784 -32.71 -16.32 -37.03
CA VAL A 784 -33.41 -15.09 -36.65
C VAL A 784 -34.88 -15.26 -37.01
N LEU A 785 -35.74 -15.24 -36.00
CA LEU A 785 -37.19 -15.19 -36.11
C LEU A 785 -37.61 -13.72 -36.22
N VAL A 786 -38.30 -13.37 -37.30
CA VAL A 786 -38.86 -12.02 -37.47
C VAL A 786 -40.36 -12.10 -37.19
N TYR A 787 -40.77 -11.38 -36.16
CA TYR A 787 -42.15 -11.17 -35.77
C TYR A 787 -42.61 -9.86 -36.39
N VAL A 788 -43.66 -9.94 -37.21
CA VAL A 788 -44.26 -8.78 -37.84
C VAL A 788 -45.61 -8.52 -37.19
N ALA A 789 -45.77 -7.31 -36.66
CA ALA A 789 -47.04 -6.74 -36.29
C ALA A 789 -47.44 -5.72 -37.36
N TYR A 790 -48.71 -5.71 -37.76
CA TYR A 790 -49.25 -4.67 -38.62
C TYR A 790 -50.53 -4.11 -38.03
N THR A 791 -50.72 -2.81 -38.21
CA THR A 791 -51.91 -2.07 -37.80
C THR A 791 -52.50 -1.45 -39.06
N SER A 792 -53.68 -1.90 -39.45
CA SER A 792 -54.38 -1.44 -40.66
C SER A 792 -55.70 -0.76 -40.30
N LYS A 793 -56.02 0.35 -40.98
CA LYS A 793 -57.34 0.99 -40.92
C LYS A 793 -58.42 0.02 -41.44
N PRO A 794 -59.54 -0.23 -40.72
CA PRO A 794 -60.62 -1.03 -41.27
C PRO A 794 -61.26 -0.30 -42.47
N SER A 795 -61.67 -1.05 -43.48
CA SER A 795 -62.13 -0.54 -44.79
C SER A 795 -63.37 0.36 -44.73
N ASN A 796 -64.04 0.43 -43.58
CA ASN A 796 -65.24 1.21 -43.30
C ASN A 796 -65.00 2.46 -42.43
N TRP A 797 -63.76 2.92 -42.28
CA TRP A 797 -63.47 4.10 -41.45
C TRP A 797 -64.02 5.42 -42.05
N PRO A 798 -64.70 6.28 -41.27
CA PRO A 798 -65.28 7.53 -41.77
C PRO A 798 -64.24 8.51 -42.32
N LYS A 799 -64.53 9.15 -43.47
CA LYS A 799 -63.71 10.26 -44.00
C LYS A 799 -63.87 11.50 -43.09
N GLY A 800 -62.75 12.05 -42.62
CA GLY A 800 -62.70 13.34 -41.88
C GLY A 800 -62.48 13.25 -40.37
N HIS A 801 -62.46 12.05 -39.76
CA HIS A 801 -62.17 11.87 -38.34
C HIS A 801 -60.70 11.50 -38.09
N LEU A 802 -60.06 12.22 -37.14
CA LEU A 802 -58.73 11.91 -36.59
C LEU A 802 -58.74 10.54 -35.89
N TRP A 803 -57.66 9.79 -36.04
CA TRP A 803 -57.46 8.50 -35.38
C TRP A 803 -57.37 8.72 -33.86
N SER A 804 -58.19 8.01 -33.05
CA SER A 804 -58.07 8.02 -31.59
C SER A 804 -57.35 6.75 -31.13
N ASP A 805 -56.57 6.88 -30.06
CA ASP A 805 -55.77 5.81 -29.45
C ASP A 805 -56.64 4.72 -28.77
N ASP A 806 -57.98 4.83 -28.81
CA ASP A 806 -58.91 3.96 -28.09
C ASP A 806 -59.27 2.66 -28.82
N TYR A 807 -58.84 2.49 -30.08
CA TYR A 807 -59.02 1.23 -30.80
C TYR A 807 -57.85 0.28 -30.54
N LYS A 808 -58.10 -0.79 -29.77
CA LYS A 808 -57.14 -1.87 -29.55
C LYS A 808 -56.62 -2.40 -30.89
N ASP A 809 -55.35 -2.14 -31.14
CA ASP A 809 -54.58 -2.66 -32.26
C ASP A 809 -54.87 -4.15 -32.47
N PHE A 810 -55.34 -4.53 -33.67
CA PHE A 810 -55.30 -5.93 -34.12
C PHE A 810 -53.85 -6.30 -34.41
N THR A 811 -53.03 -6.40 -33.37
CA THR A 811 -51.63 -6.80 -33.44
C THR A 811 -51.59 -8.31 -33.66
N LYS A 812 -51.76 -8.76 -34.90
CA LYS A 812 -51.48 -10.16 -35.26
C LYS A 812 -50.00 -10.32 -35.53
N TRP A 813 -49.30 -10.85 -34.53
CA TRP A 813 -47.93 -11.31 -34.69
C TRP A 813 -47.92 -12.55 -35.58
N GLN A 814 -47.38 -12.41 -36.79
CA GLN A 814 -47.06 -13.54 -37.66
C GLN A 814 -45.54 -13.70 -37.72
N TYR A 815 -45.07 -14.94 -37.56
CA TYR A 815 -43.65 -15.25 -37.70
C TYR A 815 -43.34 -15.56 -39.18
N SER A 816 -42.26 -14.97 -39.71
CA SER A 816 -41.74 -15.33 -41.02
C SER A 816 -40.93 -16.63 -40.95
N LYS A 817 -40.59 -17.22 -42.10
CA LYS A 817 -39.63 -18.34 -42.13
C LYS A 817 -38.31 -17.90 -41.47
N PRO A 818 -37.70 -18.74 -40.61
CA PRO A 818 -36.47 -18.39 -39.91
C PRO A 818 -35.35 -18.00 -40.88
N TYR A 819 -34.70 -16.86 -40.62
CA TYR A 819 -33.50 -16.45 -41.35
C TYR A 819 -32.28 -17.13 -40.74
N LYS A 820 -31.76 -18.13 -41.45
CA LYS A 820 -30.56 -18.86 -41.01
C LYS A 820 -29.33 -17.98 -41.18
N PHE A 821 -28.52 -17.90 -40.15
CA PHE A 821 -27.21 -17.27 -40.22
C PHE A 821 -26.10 -18.27 -39.92
N GLU A 822 -24.94 -18.01 -40.52
CA GLU A 822 -23.71 -18.74 -40.32
C GLU A 822 -22.57 -17.71 -40.35
N VAL A 823 -21.89 -17.54 -39.21
CA VAL A 823 -20.80 -16.57 -39.06
C VAL A 823 -19.55 -17.29 -38.57
N ASN A 824 -18.46 -17.18 -39.32
CA ASN A 824 -17.15 -17.70 -38.93
C ASN A 824 -16.63 -16.88 -37.74
N TRP A 825 -16.65 -17.50 -36.55
CA TRP A 825 -16.16 -16.84 -35.34
C TRP A 825 -14.63 -16.91 -35.28
N LYS A 826 -14.02 -17.95 -35.89
CA LYS A 826 -12.57 -18.13 -35.95
C LYS A 826 -11.90 -17.04 -36.79
N GLU A 827 -12.47 -16.69 -37.93
CA GLU A 827 -11.97 -15.58 -38.78
C GLU A 827 -11.93 -14.25 -38.01
N LYS A 828 -13.01 -13.92 -37.27
CA LYS A 828 -13.03 -12.71 -36.42
C LYS A 828 -12.06 -12.79 -35.24
N TYR A 829 -11.91 -13.98 -34.67
CA TYR A 829 -10.94 -14.22 -33.60
C TYR A 829 -9.50 -14.02 -34.11
N ASP A 830 -9.20 -14.51 -35.30
CA ASP A 830 -7.90 -14.39 -35.97
C ASP A 830 -7.62 -12.93 -36.38
N GLU A 831 -8.62 -12.19 -36.87
CA GLU A 831 -8.55 -10.74 -37.09
C GLU A 831 -8.21 -9.98 -35.78
N GLU A 832 -8.94 -10.25 -34.69
CA GLU A 832 -8.67 -9.64 -33.38
C GLU A 832 -7.29 -10.03 -32.81
N GLN A 833 -6.77 -11.24 -33.12
CA GLN A 833 -5.41 -11.61 -32.76
C GLN A 833 -4.37 -10.90 -33.64
N GLY A 834 -4.65 -10.66 -34.93
CA GLY A 834 -3.76 -9.98 -35.87
C GLY A 834 -3.41 -8.54 -35.45
N ASP A 835 -4.35 -7.87 -34.79
CA ASP A 835 -4.19 -6.53 -34.23
C ASP A 835 -3.44 -6.52 -32.88
N LYS A 836 -3.07 -7.67 -32.33
CA LYS A 836 -2.26 -7.77 -31.12
C LYS A 836 -0.77 -7.90 -31.44
N GLU A 837 0.07 -7.50 -30.48
CA GLU A 837 1.52 -7.53 -30.60
C GLU A 837 2.05 -8.96 -30.85
N LEU A 838 2.87 -9.14 -31.88
CA LEU A 838 3.54 -10.42 -32.16
C LEU A 838 4.83 -10.53 -31.34
N GLY A 839 4.95 -11.56 -30.50
CA GLY A 839 6.25 -11.99 -29.96
C GLY A 839 7.08 -10.93 -29.23
N SER A 840 6.45 -9.94 -28.59
CA SER A 840 7.12 -8.82 -27.89
C SER A 840 8.01 -7.94 -28.78
N THR A 841 7.57 -7.72 -30.02
CA THR A 841 8.30 -6.93 -31.03
C THR A 841 8.00 -5.43 -30.97
N GLY A 842 7.00 -5.01 -30.20
CA GLY A 842 6.42 -3.67 -30.23
C GLY A 842 5.48 -3.40 -31.41
N TYR A 843 5.22 -4.40 -32.27
CA TYR A 843 4.39 -4.30 -33.47
C TYR A 843 3.35 -5.42 -33.53
N THR A 844 2.19 -5.13 -34.11
CA THR A 844 1.14 -6.12 -34.35
C THR A 844 1.54 -7.11 -35.44
N LEU A 845 0.94 -8.30 -35.46
CA LEU A 845 1.18 -9.26 -36.53
C LEU A 845 0.84 -8.63 -37.90
N THR A 846 -0.28 -7.94 -38.01
CA THR A 846 -0.68 -7.20 -39.23
C THR A 846 0.39 -6.20 -39.65
N GLN A 847 0.95 -5.43 -38.72
CA GLN A 847 2.04 -4.49 -39.02
C GLN A 847 3.27 -5.22 -39.57
N ILE A 848 3.68 -6.34 -38.98
CA ILE A 848 4.86 -7.09 -39.42
C ILE A 848 4.62 -7.77 -40.77
N GLU A 849 3.43 -8.32 -41.02
CA GLU A 849 3.05 -8.89 -42.32
C GLU A 849 3.05 -7.84 -43.42
N GLU A 850 2.52 -6.64 -43.17
CA GLU A 850 2.54 -5.54 -44.13
C GLU A 850 3.95 -4.98 -44.37
N ALA A 851 4.78 -4.90 -43.31
CA ALA A 851 6.19 -4.58 -43.45
C ALA A 851 6.93 -5.64 -44.28
N ALA A 852 6.61 -6.92 -44.10
CA ALA A 852 7.18 -8.03 -44.86
C ALA A 852 6.75 -8.03 -46.34
N LYS A 853 5.46 -7.80 -46.63
CA LYS A 853 4.97 -7.63 -48.01
C LYS A 853 5.71 -6.50 -48.71
N THR A 854 5.81 -5.34 -48.06
CA THR A 854 6.52 -4.17 -48.60
C THR A 854 8.02 -4.46 -48.78
N TYR A 855 8.66 -5.10 -47.79
CA TYR A 855 10.05 -5.50 -47.86
C TYR A 855 10.32 -6.45 -49.04
N LEU A 856 9.48 -7.47 -49.25
CA LEU A 856 9.61 -8.41 -50.36
C LEU A 856 9.39 -7.72 -51.71
N GLN A 857 8.40 -6.84 -51.83
CA GLN A 857 8.16 -6.05 -53.03
C GLN A 857 9.37 -5.18 -53.40
N VAL A 858 10.03 -4.57 -52.42
CA VAL A 858 11.17 -3.68 -52.65
C VAL A 858 12.49 -4.44 -52.88
N THR A 859 12.70 -5.56 -52.17
CA THR A 859 14.03 -6.20 -52.11
C THR A 859 14.16 -7.49 -52.90
N SER A 860 13.08 -8.16 -53.30
CA SER A 860 13.13 -9.53 -53.82
C SER A 860 12.82 -9.64 -55.33
N PHE A 861 12.86 -8.55 -56.10
CA PHE A 861 12.63 -8.60 -57.55
C PHE A 861 13.94 -8.66 -58.35
N ASN A 862 14.53 -9.85 -58.50
CA ASN A 862 15.69 -10.06 -59.38
C ASN A 862 15.41 -11.02 -60.55
N LYS A 863 15.88 -10.60 -61.72
CA LYS A 863 15.78 -11.21 -63.06
C LYS A 863 15.91 -12.74 -63.07
N ALA A 864 15.11 -13.39 -63.92
CA ALA A 864 15.50 -14.66 -64.51
C ALA A 864 15.22 -14.68 -66.02
N SER A 865 16.31 -14.67 -66.79
CA SER A 865 16.39 -15.24 -68.13
C SER A 865 17.25 -16.49 -67.97
N THR A 866 16.64 -17.60 -67.62
CA THR A 866 17.29 -18.91 -67.58
C THR A 866 16.51 -19.86 -68.49
N ASN A 867 17.20 -20.42 -69.48
CA ASN A 867 16.68 -21.54 -70.25
C ASN A 867 16.81 -22.80 -69.39
N ASN A 868 15.71 -23.46 -69.11
CA ASN A 868 15.69 -24.87 -68.69
C ASN A 868 15.44 -25.73 -69.96
N ARG A 869 15.91 -26.99 -69.97
CA ARG A 869 15.65 -28.00 -71.00
C ARG A 869 14.17 -28.12 -71.44
N TYR A 870 13.21 -27.66 -70.63
CA TYR A 870 11.77 -27.79 -70.90
C TYR A 870 11.04 -26.51 -71.32
N GLY A 871 11.68 -25.32 -71.33
CA GLY A 871 11.02 -24.08 -71.74
C GLY A 871 11.75 -22.79 -71.36
N LYS A 872 11.25 -21.66 -71.87
CA LYS A 872 11.75 -20.31 -71.55
C LYS A 872 10.89 -19.71 -70.43
N LEU A 873 11.49 -19.36 -69.29
CA LEU A 873 10.81 -18.63 -68.22
C LEU A 873 10.33 -17.28 -68.77
N LEU A 874 9.03 -17.00 -68.62
CA LEU A 874 8.41 -15.75 -69.06
C LEU A 874 8.61 -14.66 -68.01
N TYR A 875 8.22 -14.96 -66.77
CA TYR A 875 8.37 -14.08 -65.61
C TYR A 875 8.19 -14.86 -64.31
N SER A 876 8.72 -14.28 -63.24
CA SER A 876 8.54 -14.74 -61.86
C SER A 876 7.92 -13.62 -61.05
N TYR A 877 7.00 -13.95 -60.15
CA TYR A 877 6.37 -12.98 -59.24
C TYR A 877 6.13 -13.58 -57.85
N ILE A 878 6.10 -12.71 -56.85
CA ILE A 878 5.77 -13.09 -55.47
C ILE A 878 4.26 -12.92 -55.27
N ASP A 879 3.62 -13.95 -54.75
CA ASP A 879 2.22 -13.96 -54.36
C ASP A 879 2.08 -13.36 -52.96
N LEU A 880 1.76 -12.07 -52.89
CA LEU A 880 1.75 -11.31 -51.64
C LEU A 880 0.58 -11.65 -50.72
N ASP A 881 -0.43 -12.34 -51.25
CA ASP A 881 -1.57 -12.86 -50.49
C ASP A 881 -1.17 -14.13 -49.69
N THR A 882 0.06 -14.60 -49.84
CA THR A 882 0.60 -15.81 -49.19
C THR A 882 1.85 -15.54 -48.35
N VAL A 883 2.00 -14.30 -47.86
CA VAL A 883 3.14 -13.90 -47.02
C VAL A 883 2.85 -14.24 -45.57
N ASP A 884 3.63 -15.16 -45.02
CA ASP A 884 3.60 -15.51 -43.60
C ASP A 884 4.87 -15.01 -42.91
N VAL A 885 4.73 -14.50 -41.70
CA VAL A 885 5.86 -14.04 -40.88
C VAL A 885 5.95 -14.83 -39.58
N PHE A 886 7.18 -15.18 -39.20
CA PHE A 886 7.47 -15.92 -37.99
C PHE A 886 8.63 -15.26 -37.24
N LYS A 887 8.56 -15.21 -35.91
CA LYS A 887 9.68 -14.73 -35.09
C LYS A 887 10.56 -15.91 -34.71
N GLU A 888 11.87 -15.74 -34.82
CA GLU A 888 12.84 -16.71 -34.32
C GLU A 888 12.90 -16.69 -32.78
N PRO A 889 13.00 -17.86 -32.11
CA PRO A 889 13.14 -17.90 -30.66
C PRO A 889 14.40 -17.16 -30.20
N ASP A 890 14.28 -16.39 -29.11
CA ASP A 890 15.38 -15.63 -28.49
C ASP A 890 16.16 -14.70 -29.43
N SER A 891 15.54 -14.24 -30.52
CA SER A 891 16.17 -13.44 -31.56
C SER A 891 15.26 -12.33 -32.08
N ASP A 892 15.85 -11.21 -32.48
CA ASP A 892 15.16 -10.13 -33.21
C ASP A 892 15.00 -10.47 -34.70
N THR A 893 15.07 -11.74 -35.09
CA THR A 893 14.98 -12.17 -36.49
C THR A 893 13.55 -12.57 -36.82
N ILE A 894 13.03 -12.02 -37.91
CA ILE A 894 11.76 -12.39 -38.53
C ILE A 894 12.05 -13.21 -39.78
N THR A 895 11.50 -14.41 -39.83
CA THR A 895 11.49 -15.28 -41.01
C THR A 895 10.22 -15.00 -41.80
N ILE A 896 10.38 -14.54 -43.03
CA ILE A 896 9.31 -14.28 -43.98
C ILE A 896 9.22 -15.46 -44.94
N ARG A 897 8.08 -16.13 -44.99
CA ARG A 897 7.75 -17.15 -45.98
C ARG A 897 6.83 -16.53 -47.02
N TYR A 898 7.06 -16.85 -48.28
CA TYR A 898 6.23 -16.35 -49.37
C TYR A 898 6.19 -17.35 -50.51
N VAL A 899 5.13 -17.32 -51.31
CA VAL A 899 5.07 -18.10 -52.54
C VAL A 899 5.65 -17.28 -53.69
N GLN A 900 6.62 -17.85 -54.38
CA GLN A 900 7.10 -17.34 -55.66
C GLN A 900 6.50 -18.22 -56.78
N ARG A 901 5.89 -17.58 -57.77
CA ARG A 901 5.25 -18.23 -58.91
C ARG A 901 6.05 -17.95 -60.17
N ASP A 902 6.57 -19.00 -60.77
CA ASP A 902 7.39 -18.97 -61.98
C ASP A 902 6.55 -19.47 -63.16
N LYS A 903 6.32 -18.62 -64.16
CA LYS A 903 5.55 -19.00 -65.35
C LYS A 903 6.47 -19.31 -66.53
N PHE A 904 6.29 -20.49 -67.13
CA PHE A 904 7.11 -20.98 -68.23
C PHE A 904 6.34 -21.07 -69.55
N LEU A 905 7.05 -20.82 -70.65
CA LEU A 905 6.58 -21.09 -72.01
C LEU A 905 7.29 -22.32 -72.58
N VAL A 906 6.53 -23.38 -72.86
CA VAL A 906 7.05 -24.59 -73.51
C VAL A 906 6.94 -24.43 -75.03
N THR A 907 8.08 -24.39 -75.72
CA THR A 907 8.14 -24.11 -77.17
C THR A 907 8.01 -25.35 -78.06
N TYR A 908 8.09 -26.57 -77.52
CA TYR A 908 8.17 -27.81 -78.34
C TYR A 908 6.82 -28.40 -78.75
N TYR A 909 5.72 -28.07 -78.06
CA TYR A 909 4.34 -28.42 -78.46
C TYR A 909 3.48 -27.18 -78.29
N LYS A 910 2.84 -26.73 -79.37
CA LYS A 910 1.97 -25.53 -79.46
C LYS A 910 1.35 -25.05 -78.12
N ARG A 911 1.86 -23.90 -77.62
CA ARG A 911 1.28 -22.99 -76.59
C ARG A 911 0.62 -23.65 -75.36
N PHE A 912 1.42 -24.16 -74.43
CA PHE A 912 0.98 -24.35 -73.04
C PHE A 912 1.83 -23.50 -72.09
N GLU A 913 1.16 -22.75 -71.23
CA GLU A 913 1.76 -22.11 -70.05
C GLU A 913 1.59 -23.07 -68.87
N TYR A 914 2.64 -23.28 -68.09
CA TYR A 914 2.50 -23.89 -66.77
C TYR A 914 3.19 -23.02 -65.73
N GLU A 915 2.67 -23.04 -64.51
CA GLU A 915 3.14 -22.25 -63.37
C GLU A 915 3.75 -23.20 -62.33
N GLU A 916 4.99 -22.94 -61.96
CA GLU A 916 5.69 -23.64 -60.89
C GLU A 916 5.66 -22.78 -59.63
N LYS A 917 5.29 -23.37 -58.49
CA LYS A 917 5.25 -22.68 -57.19
C LYS A 917 6.50 -23.05 -56.39
N GLN A 918 7.23 -22.05 -55.96
CA GLN A 918 8.32 -22.17 -55.00
C GLN A 918 7.89 -21.54 -53.67
N TYR A 919 8.40 -22.05 -52.56
CA TYR A 919 8.09 -21.59 -51.21
C TYR A 919 9.36 -21.08 -50.50
N PRO A 920 10.02 -20.04 -51.03
CA PRO A 920 11.21 -19.47 -50.42
C PRO A 920 10.96 -18.86 -49.03
N THR A 921 12.03 -18.79 -48.25
CA THR A 921 12.07 -18.14 -46.93
C THR A 921 13.16 -17.08 -46.89
N LYS A 922 12.94 -16.00 -46.14
CA LYS A 922 13.88 -14.89 -46.00
C LYS A 922 13.96 -14.44 -44.55
N LYS A 923 15.16 -14.48 -43.97
CA LYS A 923 15.42 -14.01 -42.61
C LYS A 923 15.80 -12.54 -42.63
N VAL A 924 15.14 -11.72 -41.80
CA VAL A 924 15.34 -10.27 -41.73
C VAL A 924 15.32 -9.85 -40.26
N ASN A 925 16.27 -9.03 -39.83
CA ASN A 925 16.19 -8.45 -38.49
C ASN A 925 14.98 -7.51 -38.37
N LEU A 926 14.27 -7.55 -37.26
CA LEU A 926 13.06 -6.76 -36.98
C LEU A 926 13.31 -5.27 -37.21
N ALA A 927 14.41 -4.71 -36.71
CA ALA A 927 14.75 -3.29 -36.88
C ALA A 927 15.00 -2.91 -38.35
N GLN A 928 15.38 -3.87 -39.19
CA GLN A 928 15.48 -3.68 -40.64
C GLN A 928 14.13 -3.81 -41.33
N LEU A 929 13.32 -4.80 -40.92
CA LEU A 929 12.03 -5.10 -41.51
C LEU A 929 11.02 -3.97 -41.30
N ILE A 930 10.93 -3.46 -40.08
CA ILE A 930 9.96 -2.44 -39.66
C ILE A 930 10.13 -1.11 -40.41
N LYS A 931 11.31 -0.84 -40.97
CA LYS A 931 11.54 0.33 -41.84
C LYS A 931 10.66 0.31 -43.09
N TYR A 932 10.13 -0.84 -43.47
CA TYR A 932 9.24 -1.03 -44.63
C TYR A 932 7.75 -1.02 -44.24
N LEU A 933 7.41 -0.77 -42.97
CA LEU A 933 6.02 -0.66 -42.53
C LEU A 933 5.33 0.54 -43.23
N PRO A 934 4.23 0.33 -43.96
CA PRO A 934 3.53 1.42 -44.64
C PRO A 934 2.95 2.44 -43.65
N VAL A 935 2.85 3.69 -44.10
CA VAL A 935 2.39 4.81 -43.27
C VAL A 935 1.01 4.58 -42.66
N ASP A 936 0.11 3.94 -43.41
CA ASP A 936 -1.28 3.72 -42.99
C ASP A 936 -1.40 2.75 -41.79
N TYR A 937 -0.31 2.06 -41.45
CA TYR A 937 -0.22 1.12 -40.34
C TYR A 937 0.63 1.65 -39.16
N LEU A 938 1.08 2.92 -39.21
CA LEU A 938 1.83 3.55 -38.12
C LEU A 938 0.92 4.04 -36.99
N GLY A 939 1.26 3.71 -35.75
CA GLY A 939 0.55 4.18 -34.55
C GLY A 939 0.71 5.69 -34.28
N SER A 940 -0.12 6.24 -33.39
CA SER A 940 -0.15 7.68 -33.06
C SER A 940 1.02 8.17 -32.19
N ASN A 941 1.76 7.28 -31.52
CA ASN A 941 2.85 7.60 -30.60
C ASN A 941 4.24 7.23 -31.19
N LEU A 942 4.70 7.98 -32.20
CA LEU A 942 6.10 7.91 -32.65
C LEU A 942 6.95 8.94 -31.88
N THR A 943 8.02 8.47 -31.24
CA THR A 943 8.83 9.24 -30.27
C THR A 943 9.91 10.12 -30.91
N ALA A 944 10.21 9.92 -32.19
CA ALA A 944 11.24 10.69 -32.88
C ALA A 944 10.67 11.98 -33.49
N THR A 945 11.41 13.08 -33.40
CA THR A 945 11.02 14.37 -34.00
C THR A 945 11.85 14.64 -35.25
N VAL A 946 11.19 14.75 -36.40
CA VAL A 946 11.82 15.21 -37.64
C VAL A 946 12.02 16.73 -37.57
N ASN A 947 13.28 17.16 -37.70
CA ASN A 947 13.70 18.54 -37.76
C ASN A 947 14.26 18.87 -39.16
N GLY A 948 14.63 20.13 -39.39
CA GLY A 948 15.12 20.56 -40.72
C GLY A 948 16.37 19.80 -41.20
N SER A 949 17.20 19.29 -40.29
CA SER A 949 18.47 18.62 -40.63
C SER A 949 18.30 17.17 -41.11
N ASN A 950 17.26 16.47 -40.63
CA ASN A 950 17.02 15.06 -40.94
C ASN A 950 15.80 14.83 -41.84
N LEU A 951 15.00 15.86 -42.13
CA LEU A 951 13.81 15.78 -42.98
C LEU A 951 14.07 15.17 -44.37
N ARG A 952 15.15 15.57 -45.05
CA ARG A 952 15.49 15.00 -46.37
C ARG A 952 15.87 13.52 -46.29
N ALA A 953 16.55 13.11 -45.22
CA ALA A 953 16.91 11.70 -45.02
C ALA A 953 15.65 10.86 -44.77
N ALA A 954 14.75 11.33 -43.90
CA ALA A 954 13.45 10.71 -43.66
C ALA A 954 12.63 10.56 -44.95
N ILE A 955 12.51 11.64 -45.74
CA ILE A 955 11.80 11.62 -47.03
C ILE A 955 12.47 10.63 -48.00
N SER A 956 13.80 10.64 -48.10
CA SER A 956 14.51 9.72 -49.00
C SER A 956 14.33 8.25 -48.59
N ASN A 957 14.31 7.96 -47.30
CA ASN A 957 14.09 6.61 -46.79
C ASN A 957 12.65 6.16 -47.01
N TYR A 958 11.67 7.02 -46.75
CA TYR A 958 10.26 6.78 -47.09
C TYR A 958 10.07 6.49 -48.59
N LEU A 959 10.68 7.27 -49.49
CA LEU A 959 10.53 7.04 -50.93
C LEU A 959 11.16 5.72 -51.40
N ARG A 960 12.09 5.15 -50.63
CA ARG A 960 12.67 3.81 -50.89
C ARG A 960 11.74 2.68 -50.48
N THR A 961 10.76 2.93 -49.62
CA THR A 961 9.80 1.91 -49.16
C THR A 961 8.55 1.87 -50.01
N ILE A 962 8.31 2.88 -50.86
CA ILE A 962 7.20 2.87 -51.83
C ILE A 962 7.43 1.74 -52.85
N PRO A 963 6.51 0.75 -52.93
CA PRO A 963 6.65 -0.39 -53.83
C PRO A 963 6.76 0.03 -55.30
N THR A 964 7.61 -0.67 -56.06
CA THR A 964 7.62 -0.63 -57.52
C THR A 964 6.73 -1.75 -58.05
N THR A 965 5.41 -1.59 -57.93
CA THR A 965 4.45 -2.62 -58.39
C THR A 965 4.53 -2.85 -59.90
N VAL A 966 4.14 -4.04 -60.36
CA VAL A 966 3.85 -4.35 -61.77
C VAL A 966 2.38 -4.75 -61.83
N ASP A 967 1.52 -3.93 -62.43
CA ASP A 967 0.18 -4.37 -62.80
C ASP A 967 0.31 -5.31 -64.01
N TYR A 968 0.08 -6.60 -63.81
CA TYR A 968 -0.14 -7.54 -64.91
C TYR A 968 -1.65 -7.66 -65.18
N PRO A 969 -2.12 -7.52 -66.43
CA PRO A 969 -3.52 -7.75 -66.75
C PRO A 969 -3.90 -9.22 -66.54
N LYS A 970 -5.05 -9.47 -65.92
CA LYS A 970 -5.62 -10.81 -65.65
C LYS A 970 -5.95 -11.65 -66.91
N ASN A 971 -5.70 -11.17 -68.14
CA ASN A 971 -6.06 -11.92 -69.35
C ASN A 971 -5.28 -11.46 -70.61
N PRO A 972 -4.36 -12.27 -71.19
CA PRO A 972 -3.57 -11.87 -72.37
C PRO A 972 -4.27 -12.14 -73.72
N TYR A 973 -5.50 -12.64 -73.74
CA TYR A 973 -6.20 -12.98 -74.98
C TYR A 973 -7.16 -11.87 -75.45
N ARG A 974 -6.62 -10.81 -76.07
CA ARG A 974 -7.20 -10.11 -77.24
C ARG A 974 -6.40 -8.84 -77.58
N GLY A 975 -5.72 -8.88 -78.74
CA GLY A 975 -5.52 -7.73 -79.64
C GLY A 975 -4.64 -6.57 -79.17
N MET A 976 -3.43 -6.48 -79.73
CA MET A 976 -2.61 -5.27 -79.94
C MET A 976 -2.63 -4.16 -78.88
N GLY A 977 -1.55 -4.06 -78.09
CA GLY A 977 -1.05 -2.78 -77.56
C GLY A 977 -0.54 -2.81 -76.12
N TRP A 978 0.78 -2.78 -75.95
CA TRP A 978 1.50 -2.28 -74.75
C TRP A 978 1.16 -2.89 -73.38
N ASP A 979 1.66 -4.07 -73.02
CA ASP A 979 1.23 -4.72 -71.74
C ASP A 979 2.36 -5.32 -70.88
N VAL A 980 3.44 -4.59 -70.64
CA VAL A 980 4.26 -4.81 -69.42
C VAL A 980 4.69 -3.46 -68.85
N LYS A 981 4.19 -3.09 -67.66
CA LYS A 981 4.60 -1.87 -66.93
C LYS A 981 5.55 -2.24 -65.79
N LYS A 982 6.85 -2.01 -65.94
CA LYS A 982 7.83 -2.17 -64.87
C LYS A 982 8.15 -0.82 -64.23
N PHE A 983 7.87 -0.62 -62.95
CA PHE A 983 8.34 0.58 -62.26
C PHE A 983 9.84 0.41 -61.93
N ASP A 984 10.67 1.38 -62.31
CA ASP A 984 12.13 1.28 -62.27
C ASP A 984 12.76 2.03 -61.09
N ARG A 985 12.32 3.27 -60.82
CA ARG A 985 12.82 4.10 -59.71
C ARG A 985 11.79 5.13 -59.23
N THR A 986 11.74 5.33 -57.91
CA THR A 986 11.05 6.46 -57.24
C THR A 986 12.10 7.52 -56.89
N THR A 987 11.95 8.74 -57.41
CA THR A 987 12.89 9.84 -57.18
C THR A 987 12.21 11.05 -56.56
N TYR A 988 12.78 11.55 -55.46
CA TYR A 988 12.37 12.79 -54.81
C TYR A 988 12.44 13.99 -55.78
N ARG A 989 11.42 14.85 -55.79
CA ARG A 989 11.46 16.15 -56.50
C ARG A 989 11.50 17.33 -55.55
N SER A 990 10.48 17.45 -54.71
CA SER A 990 10.27 18.62 -53.86
C SER A 990 9.48 18.22 -52.60
N HIS A 991 9.49 19.09 -51.58
CA HIS A 991 8.55 18.99 -50.48
C HIS A 991 8.15 20.38 -49.98
N LYS A 992 6.98 20.47 -49.36
CA LYS A 992 6.47 21.67 -48.70
C LYS A 992 6.00 21.33 -47.28
N VAL A 993 6.50 22.07 -46.30
CA VAL A 993 6.09 21.91 -44.88
C VAL A 993 4.94 22.88 -44.57
N ILE A 994 3.81 22.34 -44.10
CA ILE A 994 2.61 23.09 -43.72
C ILE A 994 2.21 22.67 -42.30
N GLY A 995 2.64 23.46 -41.31
CA GLY A 995 2.46 23.12 -39.90
C GLY A 995 3.16 21.80 -39.56
N ASN A 996 2.39 20.80 -39.12
CA ASN A 996 2.89 19.46 -38.83
C ASN A 996 2.90 18.52 -40.03
N ASN A 997 2.39 18.96 -41.19
CA ASN A 997 2.35 18.17 -42.42
C ASN A 997 3.51 18.51 -43.35
N VAL A 998 3.93 17.54 -44.14
CA VAL A 998 4.94 17.61 -45.19
C VAL A 998 4.32 17.01 -46.44
N GLU A 999 4.05 17.85 -47.43
CA GLU A 999 3.62 17.42 -48.77
C GLU A 999 4.89 17.10 -49.57
N ILE A 1000 5.02 15.87 -50.06
CA ILE A 1000 6.19 15.37 -50.78
C ILE A 1000 5.79 15.10 -52.22
N GLU A 1001 6.50 15.70 -53.15
CA GLU A 1001 6.36 15.44 -54.58
C GLU A 1001 7.49 14.53 -55.04
N TYR A 1002 7.14 13.47 -55.75
CA TYR A 1002 8.10 12.50 -56.26
C TYR A 1002 7.70 12.01 -57.66
N THR A 1003 8.67 11.43 -58.36
CA THR A 1003 8.48 10.88 -59.69
C THR A 1003 8.70 9.38 -59.66
N ARG A 1004 7.80 8.63 -60.30
CA ARG A 1004 7.95 7.19 -60.55
C ARG A 1004 8.19 6.96 -62.04
N ILE A 1005 9.25 6.25 -62.39
CA ILE A 1005 9.53 5.89 -63.79
C ILE A 1005 8.88 4.53 -64.09
N VAL A 1006 7.95 4.50 -65.05
CA VAL A 1006 7.32 3.30 -65.58
C VAL A 1006 7.95 2.93 -66.92
N ARG A 1007 8.60 1.78 -66.99
CA ARG A 1007 9.05 1.13 -68.23
C ARG A 1007 7.90 0.36 -68.85
N THR A 1008 7.40 0.80 -69.99
CA THR A 1008 6.44 0.05 -70.81
C THR A 1008 7.15 -0.66 -71.94
N TYR A 1009 6.98 -1.98 -72.09
CA TYR A 1009 7.47 -2.70 -73.27
C TYR A 1009 6.41 -2.73 -74.37
N GLY A 1010 6.77 -2.31 -75.58
CA GLY A 1010 5.87 -2.26 -76.73
C GLY A 1010 6.55 -2.79 -77.99
N CYS A 1011 5.77 -3.43 -78.85
CA CYS A 1011 6.19 -3.82 -80.20
C CYS A 1011 5.34 -3.05 -81.20
N ILE A 1012 5.97 -2.36 -82.15
CA ILE A 1012 5.28 -1.70 -83.26
C ILE A 1012 5.39 -2.64 -84.46
N ASN A 1013 4.27 -2.89 -85.15
CA ASN A 1013 4.27 -3.74 -86.35
C ASN A 1013 5.33 -3.23 -87.34
N TYR A 1014 6.30 -4.09 -87.64
CA TYR A 1014 7.45 -3.87 -88.53
C TYR A 1014 8.58 -2.92 -88.06
N GLY A 1015 8.56 -2.41 -86.83
CA GLY A 1015 9.58 -1.48 -86.31
C GLY A 1015 10.53 -2.03 -85.23
N GLY A 1016 10.35 -3.28 -84.81
CA GLY A 1016 11.06 -3.85 -83.65
C GLY A 1016 10.37 -3.53 -82.32
N CYS A 1017 10.75 -4.28 -81.27
CA CYS A 1017 10.22 -4.12 -79.92
C CYS A 1017 11.19 -3.31 -79.06
N GLY A 1018 10.66 -2.39 -78.26
CA GLY A 1018 11.46 -1.50 -77.41
C GLY A 1018 10.79 -1.20 -76.07
N TRP A 1019 11.61 -0.82 -75.10
CA TRP A 1019 11.14 -0.29 -73.83
C TRP A 1019 10.99 1.23 -73.93
N ALA A 1020 9.85 1.78 -73.51
CA ALA A 1020 9.62 3.21 -73.35
C ALA A 1020 9.53 3.56 -71.86
N ASN A 1021 10.14 4.67 -71.46
CA ASN A 1021 10.04 5.18 -70.09
C ASN A 1021 8.98 6.27 -70.02
N ARG A 1022 8.01 6.13 -69.12
CA ARG A 1022 7.04 7.17 -68.77
C ARG A 1022 7.23 7.58 -67.32
N ALA A 1023 7.54 8.85 -67.09
CA ALA A 1023 7.55 9.42 -65.75
C ALA A 1023 6.10 9.74 -65.30
N ILE A 1024 5.71 9.27 -64.12
CA ILE A 1024 4.46 9.60 -63.44
C ILE A 1024 4.81 10.50 -62.26
N TYR A 1025 4.12 11.63 -62.14
CA TYR A 1025 4.30 12.58 -61.05
C TYR A 1025 3.22 12.34 -59.99
N GLU A 1026 3.66 12.09 -58.76
CA GLU A 1026 2.77 11.80 -57.63
C GLU A 1026 3.08 12.73 -56.46
N LYS A 1027 2.07 12.95 -55.64
CA LYS A 1027 2.18 13.72 -54.40
C LYS A 1027 1.62 12.89 -53.26
N THR A 1028 2.26 12.99 -52.10
CA THR A 1028 1.74 12.41 -50.85
C THR A 1028 1.88 13.42 -49.72
N LYS A 1029 1.07 13.28 -48.67
CA LYS A 1029 1.06 14.18 -47.52
C LYS A 1029 1.23 13.38 -46.24
N LEU A 1030 2.32 13.63 -45.52
CA LEU A 1030 2.69 12.93 -44.29
C LEU A 1030 2.87 13.91 -43.14
N THR A 1031 2.62 13.50 -41.90
CA THR A 1031 3.00 14.29 -40.72
C THR A 1031 4.49 14.15 -40.41
N LYS A 1032 5.07 15.12 -39.70
CA LYS A 1032 6.45 15.02 -39.18
C LYS A 1032 6.65 13.80 -38.28
N SER A 1033 5.60 13.40 -37.54
CA SER A 1033 5.60 12.19 -36.71
C SER A 1033 5.72 10.93 -37.58
N GLN A 1034 4.89 10.80 -38.63
CA GLN A 1034 4.97 9.67 -39.56
C GLN A 1034 6.31 9.59 -40.32
N LEU A 1035 6.90 10.73 -40.67
CA LEU A 1035 8.22 10.75 -41.30
C LEU A 1035 9.34 10.33 -40.36
N SER A 1036 9.17 10.48 -39.05
CA SER A 1036 10.19 10.13 -38.07
C SER A 1036 10.50 8.63 -38.03
N HIS A 1037 9.51 7.80 -38.38
CA HIS A 1037 9.64 6.35 -38.51
C HIS A 1037 10.71 5.93 -39.52
N TYR A 1038 10.96 6.77 -40.54
CA TYR A 1038 11.90 6.48 -41.62
C TYR A 1038 13.30 7.05 -41.38
N LEU A 1039 13.60 7.53 -40.18
CA LEU A 1039 14.97 7.84 -39.72
C LEU A 1039 15.61 6.58 -39.15
#